data_AF-A0A1S1N9T5-F1
#
_entry.id   AF-A0A1S1N9T5-F1
#
_cell.length_a   1.000
_cell.length_b   1.000
_cell.length_c   1.000
_cell.angle_alpha   90.00
_cell.angle_beta   90.00
_cell.angle_gamma   90.00
#
_symmetry.space_group_name_H-M   'P 1'
#
loop_
_entity.id
_entity.type
_entity.pdbx_description
1 polymer ?
#
loop_
_entity_poly.entity_id
_entity_poly.type
_entity_poly.pdbx_seq_one_letter_code
_entity_poly.pdbx_strand_id
1 'polypeptide(L)'
;MYKKRNGSPVSPYGITYRGTTSYQETFDEPGTYSAIIKACKDSECSSWSGAKVNEILPYTAPNRTGVRGPSSSSTGSYTLTWGTPWGHGISRYQLERSVGNTSSWNVVQNHNSLSYNENVSGNGTYYYRIKVCNIDDRCSDYSSIFSVNVSIPKPPGSMSISGPAYHIKRGTYTYSWSKPSGDVDYYEVEKSYGGSVSSQRIPSSNTSYQETFNSLITYVAKIRACNDVAGCGSWSASEVNIVQPYTAPNRTGLNGVSSTETANFTLTWSKPWGYGINSYVLERLGSQSGSWQVVSSANTLSYNESLSTEGTYSYRIKVCNIDNYCSGYSDNKTVEYKKADTNTPPVVSITSPSEQATIDSKTSVIARATASDSDGSITSVQFSLDNTSNWVTDTTAPYEHNFGSLSKGTHVVYARAIDNKGEASDIEHAMFRVVTSTASIYSITEFGATANNDSDDDAVAINEALNEALQSGASVYIPPGVFHVKTPIVLRGSAKLTGESRNDSVIVSDLSSRSSDTIEMHIDSGNGSGVTIERLSLVSKLGNEQYVQGKESMTAQGTFANGIRLSSNSLNAPITLKSLKLVGFSKGIVASPGVDFGPGGYVGILTMKYHQNAIELNSDSNKGNILVLDQVYAEDFLNYGVYASNFRTIVQNSTMQGKSIEPQYGIAILNDTSESKLYNLYFEGVDTSLKLSNLESVEINSLFIQGAVAHSYALDANDVKQIKLSGYTGHGDWGVAQVNLVKSTLYGSLVRGTGAIKKDLNSRHIQDSYEYQFDDISSKQAGEVILNLGNIVKDKSVLSINVTSNNGQIAELLLYYTGSTHWSYKALQGGNDIEITREGADYLLKAKSNLNNISVRVKKIN
;
A
#
# COMPACT_ATOMS: atom_id res chain seq x y z
N MET A 1 14.73 -120.56 -1.08
CA MET A 1 13.97 -120.52 0.20
C MET A 1 12.49 -120.59 -0.11
N TYR A 2 11.73 -121.39 0.64
CA TYR A 2 10.26 -121.31 0.65
C TYR A 2 9.79 -120.69 1.96
N LYS A 3 8.79 -119.83 1.83
CA LYS A 3 8.05 -119.21 2.93
C LYS A 3 6.60 -119.67 2.84
N LYS A 4 5.98 -119.92 3.97
CA LYS A 4 4.51 -119.99 4.07
C LYS A 4 4.02 -119.38 5.38
N ARG A 5 2.89 -118.70 5.30
CA ARG A 5 1.99 -118.56 6.46
C ARG A 5 1.37 -119.94 6.68
N ASN A 6 1.43 -120.48 7.89
CA ASN A 6 0.82 -121.78 8.16
C ASN A 6 -0.68 -121.71 7.82
N GLY A 7 -1.15 -122.58 6.90
CA GLY A 7 -2.55 -122.61 6.42
C GLY A 7 -2.78 -122.09 4.98
N SER A 8 -1.77 -121.53 4.30
CA SER A 8 -1.86 -121.13 2.88
C SER A 8 -1.12 -122.12 1.96
N PRO A 9 -1.54 -122.32 0.68
CA PRO A 9 -0.82 -123.16 -0.27
C PRO A 9 0.61 -122.65 -0.50
N VAL A 10 1.55 -123.59 -0.71
CA VAL A 10 2.96 -123.25 -0.96
C VAL A 10 3.05 -122.47 -2.27
N SER A 11 3.55 -121.23 -2.22
CA SER A 11 3.81 -120.44 -3.43
C SER A 11 4.77 -121.22 -4.34
N PRO A 12 4.47 -121.42 -5.65
CA PRO A 12 5.30 -122.23 -6.54
C PRO A 12 6.64 -121.58 -6.90
N TYR A 13 6.87 -120.33 -6.51
CA TYR A 13 8.11 -119.60 -6.79
C TYR A 13 9.00 -119.56 -5.53
N GLY A 14 9.92 -120.52 -5.42
CA GLY A 14 11.01 -120.45 -4.45
C GLY A 14 11.98 -119.32 -4.81
N ILE A 15 12.40 -118.52 -3.83
CA ILE A 15 13.39 -117.45 -4.08
C ILE A 15 14.80 -118.07 -4.07
N THR A 16 15.56 -117.84 -5.15
CA THR A 16 16.93 -118.37 -5.33
C THR A 16 17.94 -117.26 -5.05
N TYR A 17 18.89 -117.52 -4.15
CA TYR A 17 19.99 -116.62 -3.83
C TYR A 17 21.32 -117.30 -4.16
N ARG A 18 22.27 -116.60 -4.79
CA ARG A 18 23.63 -117.11 -5.07
C ARG A 18 24.63 -116.45 -4.12
N GLY A 19 25.41 -117.26 -3.39
CA GLY A 19 26.56 -116.80 -2.61
C GLY A 19 26.30 -116.13 -1.26
N THR A 20 25.08 -116.20 -0.70
CA THR A 20 24.76 -115.60 0.61
C THR A 20 24.43 -116.68 1.66
N THR A 21 24.77 -116.43 2.94
CA THR A 21 24.48 -117.32 4.07
C THR A 21 23.39 -116.78 5.02
N SER A 22 22.82 -115.61 4.74
CA SER A 22 21.79 -114.96 5.57
C SER A 22 20.71 -114.24 4.74
N TYR A 23 19.53 -114.06 5.36
CA TYR A 23 18.36 -113.36 4.83
C TYR A 23 17.62 -112.64 5.97
N GLN A 24 17.14 -111.41 5.72
CA GLN A 24 16.32 -110.62 6.65
C GLN A 24 14.97 -110.28 6.02
N GLU A 25 13.91 -110.28 6.82
CA GLU A 25 12.56 -109.93 6.37
C GLU A 25 11.77 -109.28 7.51
N THR A 26 10.92 -108.32 7.14
CA THR A 26 9.94 -107.68 8.02
C THR A 26 8.59 -108.36 7.83
N PHE A 27 7.88 -108.62 8.94
CA PHE A 27 6.53 -109.19 8.92
C PHE A 27 5.52 -108.11 9.27
N ASP A 28 4.69 -107.72 8.31
CA ASP A 28 3.74 -106.60 8.46
C ASP A 28 2.35 -107.04 8.97
N GLU A 29 2.10 -108.35 9.08
CA GLU A 29 0.81 -108.89 9.57
C GLU A 29 0.99 -109.89 10.72
N PRO A 30 0.12 -109.87 11.75
CA PRO A 30 0.08 -110.89 12.79
C PRO A 30 -0.13 -112.30 12.21
N GLY A 31 0.62 -113.26 12.74
CA GLY A 31 0.50 -114.65 12.31
C GLY A 31 1.74 -115.48 12.57
N THR A 32 1.59 -116.76 12.29
CA THR A 32 2.65 -117.76 12.40
C THR A 32 3.29 -117.99 11.04
N TYR A 33 4.55 -117.61 10.89
CA TYR A 33 5.31 -117.73 9.66
C TYR A 33 6.34 -118.84 9.78
N SER A 34 6.46 -119.67 8.74
CA SER A 34 7.49 -120.70 8.66
C SER A 34 8.34 -120.54 7.41
N ALA A 35 9.65 -120.76 7.56
CA ALA A 35 10.62 -120.70 6.46
C ALA A 35 11.48 -121.98 6.42
N ILE A 36 11.74 -122.46 5.20
CA ILE A 36 12.64 -123.58 4.91
C ILE A 36 13.60 -123.22 3.76
N ILE A 37 14.81 -123.75 3.82
CA ILE A 37 15.86 -123.53 2.81
C ILE A 37 16.46 -124.84 2.32
N LYS A 38 16.94 -124.89 1.08
CA LYS A 38 17.79 -125.97 0.57
C LYS A 38 18.89 -125.32 -0.27
N ALA A 39 20.06 -125.96 -0.34
CA ALA A 39 21.16 -125.51 -1.17
C ALA A 39 21.13 -126.25 -2.51
N CYS A 40 21.44 -125.58 -3.61
CA CYS A 40 21.51 -126.19 -4.94
C CYS A 40 22.82 -125.83 -5.62
N LYS A 41 23.39 -126.79 -6.36
CA LYS A 41 24.50 -126.60 -7.29
C LYS A 41 24.04 -127.10 -8.65
N ASP A 42 24.01 -126.20 -9.64
CA ASP A 42 23.43 -126.44 -10.95
C ASP A 42 22.00 -127.00 -10.87
N SER A 43 21.71 -128.17 -11.45
CA SER A 43 20.40 -128.83 -11.40
C SER A 43 20.20 -129.76 -10.19
N GLU A 44 21.20 -129.93 -9.34
CA GLU A 44 21.13 -130.79 -8.15
C GLU A 44 20.91 -129.97 -6.88
N CYS A 45 19.97 -130.38 -6.02
CA CYS A 45 19.64 -129.69 -4.78
C CYS A 45 19.64 -130.64 -3.58
N SER A 46 20.05 -130.11 -2.41
CA SER A 46 19.90 -130.79 -1.12
C SER A 46 18.44 -130.98 -0.71
N SER A 47 18.21 -131.80 0.31
CA SER A 47 16.94 -131.78 1.06
C SER A 47 16.68 -130.42 1.71
N TRP A 48 15.41 -130.13 2.01
CA TRP A 48 15.02 -128.94 2.77
C TRP A 48 15.51 -128.99 4.22
N SER A 49 15.82 -127.83 4.78
CA SER A 49 16.07 -127.63 6.20
C SER A 49 14.81 -127.90 7.02
N GLY A 50 14.99 -128.10 8.33
CA GLY A 50 13.87 -127.97 9.27
C GLY A 50 13.23 -126.58 9.16
N ALA A 51 11.91 -126.51 9.39
CA ALA A 51 11.17 -125.26 9.37
C ALA A 51 11.47 -124.44 10.62
N LYS A 52 11.85 -123.16 10.45
CA LYS A 52 11.90 -122.19 11.56
C LYS A 52 10.61 -121.39 11.59
N VAL A 53 10.00 -121.28 12.77
CA VAL A 53 8.70 -120.66 12.98
C VAL A 53 8.82 -119.41 13.85
N ASN A 54 8.22 -118.30 13.43
CA ASN A 54 8.07 -117.08 14.23
C ASN A 54 6.59 -116.72 14.38
N GLU A 55 6.21 -116.18 15.53
CA GLU A 55 4.86 -115.70 15.84
C GLU A 55 4.87 -114.19 16.09
N ILE A 56 4.02 -113.46 15.38
CA ILE A 56 3.80 -112.01 15.57
C ILE A 56 2.42 -111.82 16.20
N LEU A 57 2.36 -111.21 17.39
CA LEU A 57 1.13 -110.98 18.15
C LEU A 57 0.45 -109.65 17.73
N PRO A 58 -0.89 -109.57 17.72
CA PRO A 58 -1.62 -108.32 17.50
C PRO A 58 -1.47 -107.35 18.68
N TYR A 59 -1.60 -106.05 18.43
CA TYR A 59 -1.59 -104.99 19.45
C TYR A 59 -2.74 -105.16 20.46
N THR A 60 -2.55 -104.68 21.69
CA THR A 60 -3.63 -104.56 22.68
C THR A 60 -4.45 -103.29 22.45
N ALA A 61 -5.70 -103.28 22.94
CA ALA A 61 -6.57 -102.10 22.81
C ALA A 61 -5.96 -100.88 23.55
N PRO A 62 -6.01 -99.66 22.97
CA PRO A 62 -5.53 -98.45 23.62
C PRO A 62 -6.30 -98.06 24.90
N ASN A 63 -5.70 -97.23 25.74
CA ASN A 63 -6.40 -96.60 26.86
C ASN A 63 -7.45 -95.58 26.38
N ARG A 64 -8.45 -95.31 27.24
CA ARG A 64 -9.47 -94.28 26.96
C ARG A 64 -8.86 -92.88 26.97
N THR A 65 -9.42 -91.96 26.18
CA THR A 65 -9.17 -90.51 26.25
C THR A 65 -10.48 -89.76 26.54
N GLY A 66 -10.41 -88.49 26.95
CA GLY A 66 -11.58 -87.67 27.30
C GLY A 66 -11.73 -86.44 26.42
N VAL A 67 -12.98 -86.06 26.13
CA VAL A 67 -13.33 -84.86 25.35
C VAL A 67 -13.30 -83.61 26.24
N ARG A 68 -12.76 -82.51 25.72
CA ARG A 68 -12.73 -81.17 26.33
C ARG A 68 -13.24 -80.13 25.33
N GLY A 69 -13.86 -79.05 25.83
CA GLY A 69 -14.41 -77.97 25.02
C GLY A 69 -15.16 -76.95 25.89
N PRO A 70 -15.84 -75.95 25.30
CA PRO A 70 -16.72 -75.05 26.04
C PRO A 70 -17.97 -75.78 26.53
N SER A 71 -18.55 -75.36 27.67
CA SER A 71 -19.81 -75.92 28.20
C SER A 71 -21.06 -75.35 27.54
N SER A 72 -20.94 -74.24 26.80
CA SER A 72 -22.03 -73.61 26.05
C SER A 72 -21.53 -72.86 24.81
N SER A 73 -22.42 -72.61 23.85
CA SER A 73 -22.16 -71.78 22.67
C SER A 73 -23.40 -70.97 22.26
N SER A 74 -23.22 -69.68 22.01
CA SER A 74 -24.27 -68.77 21.50
C SER A 74 -24.27 -68.64 19.98
N THR A 75 -23.28 -69.25 19.30
CA THR A 75 -23.12 -69.19 17.84
C THR A 75 -23.35 -70.54 17.16
N GLY A 76 -23.36 -71.62 17.94
CA GLY A 76 -23.43 -72.99 17.42
C GLY A 76 -22.09 -73.52 16.87
N SER A 77 -21.04 -72.70 16.88
CA SER A 77 -19.68 -73.09 16.47
C SER A 77 -18.78 -73.26 17.71
N TYR A 78 -18.08 -74.39 17.82
CA TYR A 78 -17.11 -74.65 18.90
C TYR A 78 -16.14 -75.77 18.56
N THR A 79 -14.97 -75.77 19.19
CA THR A 79 -13.94 -76.80 19.01
C THR A 79 -13.90 -77.75 20.21
N LEU A 80 -13.90 -79.06 19.92
CA LEU A 80 -13.67 -80.13 20.87
C LEU A 80 -12.26 -80.70 20.70
N THR A 81 -11.59 -81.02 21.80
CA THR A 81 -10.22 -81.56 21.81
C THR A 81 -10.08 -82.72 22.79
N TRP A 82 -9.08 -83.57 22.57
CA TRP A 82 -8.74 -84.68 23.48
C TRP A 82 -7.24 -84.97 23.42
N GLY A 83 -6.73 -85.66 24.44
CA GLY A 83 -5.31 -86.03 24.52
C GLY A 83 -4.98 -87.35 23.82
N THR A 84 -3.72 -87.56 23.50
CA THR A 84 -3.19 -88.84 23.01
C THR A 84 -3.22 -89.88 24.15
N PRO A 85 -3.98 -90.98 24.03
CA PRO A 85 -3.96 -92.03 25.05
C PRO A 85 -2.69 -92.87 24.93
N TRP A 86 -2.38 -93.63 25.99
CA TRP A 86 -1.35 -94.65 25.94
C TRP A 86 -1.82 -95.88 25.13
N GLY A 87 -1.01 -96.34 24.17
CA GLY A 87 -1.29 -97.49 23.30
C GLY A 87 -0.41 -97.48 22.05
N HIS A 88 -0.18 -98.65 21.45
CA HIS A 88 0.63 -98.78 20.23
C HIS A 88 -0.26 -98.77 18.98
N GLY A 89 0.24 -98.17 17.89
CA GLY A 89 -0.42 -98.21 16.57
C GLY A 89 -1.76 -97.48 16.51
N ILE A 90 -1.96 -96.35 17.22
CA ILE A 90 -3.21 -95.58 17.18
C ILE A 90 -3.54 -95.19 15.75
N SER A 91 -4.69 -95.66 15.25
CA SER A 91 -5.12 -95.47 13.87
C SER A 91 -6.21 -94.41 13.73
N ARG A 92 -7.12 -94.31 14.71
CA ARG A 92 -8.23 -93.34 14.66
C ARG A 92 -8.86 -93.04 16.02
N TYR A 93 -9.45 -91.86 16.09
CA TYR A 93 -10.36 -91.42 17.14
C TYR A 93 -11.78 -91.41 16.58
N GLN A 94 -12.66 -92.22 17.16
CA GLN A 94 -14.08 -92.26 16.80
C GLN A 94 -14.86 -91.39 17.80
N LEU A 95 -15.18 -90.16 17.38
CA LEU A 95 -16.03 -89.25 18.14
C LEU A 95 -17.49 -89.46 17.73
N GLU A 96 -18.36 -89.61 18.72
CA GLU A 96 -19.80 -89.71 18.54
C GLU A 96 -20.53 -88.54 19.18
N ARG A 97 -21.61 -88.11 18.54
CA ARG A 97 -22.52 -87.05 18.98
C ARG A 97 -23.93 -87.58 19.15
N SER A 98 -24.60 -87.12 20.21
CA SER A 98 -26.04 -87.27 20.42
C SER A 98 -26.68 -85.91 20.69
N VAL A 99 -27.94 -85.72 20.29
CA VAL A 99 -28.63 -84.42 20.38
C VAL A 99 -29.84 -84.56 21.30
N GLY A 100 -29.97 -83.65 22.27
CA GLY A 100 -31.12 -83.55 23.18
C GLY A 100 -31.21 -84.62 24.27
N ASN A 101 -30.65 -85.81 24.06
CA ASN A 101 -30.51 -86.88 25.05
C ASN A 101 -29.26 -87.74 24.76
N THR A 102 -29.07 -88.86 25.46
CA THR A 102 -27.90 -89.76 25.32
C THR A 102 -28.26 -91.15 24.80
N SER A 103 -29.43 -91.32 24.17
CA SER A 103 -29.96 -92.62 23.74
C SER A 103 -29.52 -93.06 22.34
N SER A 104 -29.20 -92.12 21.44
CA SER A 104 -28.86 -92.41 20.04
C SER A 104 -27.64 -91.63 19.57
N TRP A 105 -26.59 -92.33 19.14
CA TRP A 105 -25.27 -91.73 18.87
C TRP A 105 -24.90 -91.85 17.39
N ASN A 106 -24.40 -90.75 16.82
CA ASN A 106 -23.90 -90.68 15.45
C ASN A 106 -22.40 -90.43 15.45
N VAL A 107 -21.64 -91.12 14.60
CA VAL A 107 -20.22 -90.85 14.44
C VAL A 107 -20.03 -89.55 13.67
N VAL A 108 -19.38 -88.56 14.29
CA VAL A 108 -19.09 -87.24 13.70
C VAL A 108 -17.63 -87.11 13.26
N GLN A 109 -16.75 -87.96 13.79
CA GLN A 109 -15.37 -88.08 13.35
C GLN A 109 -14.89 -89.52 13.51
N ASN A 110 -14.08 -90.01 12.56
CA ASN A 110 -13.45 -91.33 12.63
C ASN A 110 -12.07 -91.35 11.94
N HIS A 111 -11.17 -90.46 12.35
CA HIS A 111 -9.79 -90.36 11.85
C HIS A 111 -8.83 -89.95 12.97
N ASN A 112 -7.53 -89.86 12.69
CA ASN A 112 -6.47 -89.69 13.69
C ASN A 112 -6.24 -88.24 14.19
N SER A 113 -7.25 -87.35 14.10
CA SER A 113 -7.11 -85.98 14.62
C SER A 113 -7.38 -85.92 16.13
N LEU A 114 -6.69 -85.03 16.83
CA LEU A 114 -6.88 -84.74 18.27
C LEU A 114 -7.90 -83.62 18.55
N SER A 115 -8.51 -83.09 17.50
CA SER A 115 -9.56 -82.06 17.60
C SER A 115 -10.64 -82.25 16.54
N TYR A 116 -11.81 -81.69 16.84
CA TYR A 116 -12.98 -81.62 15.97
C TYR A 116 -13.64 -80.24 16.09
N ASN A 117 -13.85 -79.56 14.96
CA ASN A 117 -14.60 -78.31 14.90
C ASN A 117 -16.05 -78.64 14.59
N GLU A 118 -16.93 -78.32 15.54
CA GLU A 118 -18.36 -78.52 15.41
C GLU A 118 -19.04 -77.23 14.95
N ASN A 119 -20.00 -77.37 14.02
CA ASN A 119 -20.91 -76.31 13.62
C ASN A 119 -22.33 -76.86 13.58
N VAL A 120 -23.19 -76.40 14.50
CA VAL A 120 -24.58 -76.82 14.61
C VAL A 120 -25.53 -75.62 14.54
N SER A 121 -26.66 -75.80 13.87
CA SER A 121 -27.64 -74.72 13.61
C SER A 121 -28.85 -74.74 14.55
N GLY A 122 -29.02 -75.79 15.37
CA GLY A 122 -30.17 -75.96 16.25
C GLY A 122 -29.84 -75.71 17.72
N ASN A 123 -30.74 -75.02 18.43
CA ASN A 123 -30.65 -74.87 19.89
C ASN A 123 -30.89 -76.20 20.59
N GLY A 124 -30.17 -76.44 21.68
CA GLY A 124 -30.27 -77.67 22.46
C GLY A 124 -28.93 -78.11 23.02
N THR A 125 -28.95 -79.20 23.79
CA THR A 125 -27.74 -79.78 24.36
C THR A 125 -27.18 -80.87 23.45
N TYR A 126 -25.91 -80.76 23.11
CA TYR A 126 -25.16 -81.71 22.30
C TYR A 126 -24.21 -82.49 23.19
N TYR A 127 -24.30 -83.81 23.13
CA TYR A 127 -23.52 -84.74 23.94
C TYR A 127 -22.47 -85.43 23.08
N TYR A 128 -21.28 -85.63 23.63
CA TYR A 128 -20.13 -86.19 22.94
C TYR A 128 -19.49 -87.29 23.76
N ARG A 129 -19.06 -88.36 23.08
CA ARG A 129 -18.22 -89.42 23.65
C ARG A 129 -17.23 -89.91 22.61
N ILE A 130 -16.05 -90.33 23.04
CA ILE A 130 -14.97 -90.74 22.14
C ILE A 130 -14.40 -92.09 22.53
N LYS A 131 -14.02 -92.90 21.54
CA LYS A 131 -13.17 -94.09 21.74
C LYS A 131 -11.99 -94.05 20.79
N VAL A 132 -10.92 -94.76 21.13
CA VAL A 132 -9.66 -94.75 20.36
C VAL A 132 -9.33 -96.16 19.90
N CYS A 133 -9.04 -96.30 18.61
CA CYS A 133 -8.75 -97.59 17.99
C CYS A 133 -7.32 -97.63 17.46
N ASN A 134 -6.69 -98.80 17.51
CA ASN A 134 -5.39 -99.05 16.89
C ASN A 134 -5.53 -99.61 15.46
N ILE A 135 -4.40 -99.86 14.80
CA ILE A 135 -4.35 -100.35 13.41
C ILE A 135 -4.91 -101.77 13.26
N ASP A 136 -4.98 -102.55 14.35
CA ASP A 136 -5.59 -103.88 14.40
C ASP A 136 -7.10 -103.83 14.75
N ASP A 137 -7.71 -102.64 14.64
CA ASP A 137 -9.13 -102.36 14.92
C ASP A 137 -9.59 -102.66 16.36
N ARG A 138 -8.65 -102.79 17.31
CA ARG A 138 -8.96 -102.93 18.73
C ARG A 138 -9.14 -101.54 19.33
N CYS A 139 -10.33 -101.30 19.88
CA CYS A 139 -10.72 -100.01 20.43
C CYS A 139 -10.79 -100.02 21.96
N SER A 140 -10.51 -98.87 22.55
CA SER A 140 -10.91 -98.57 23.92
C SER A 140 -12.44 -98.60 24.04
N ASP A 141 -12.96 -98.74 25.25
CA ASP A 141 -14.32 -98.31 25.55
C ASP A 141 -14.48 -96.78 25.37
N TYR A 142 -15.73 -96.30 25.33
CA TYR A 142 -16.02 -94.86 25.21
C TYR A 142 -15.63 -94.05 26.46
N SER A 143 -15.29 -92.78 26.27
CA SER A 143 -15.09 -91.80 27.33
C SER A 143 -16.35 -91.54 28.15
N SER A 144 -16.21 -90.79 29.26
CA SER A 144 -17.36 -90.11 29.86
C SER A 144 -18.01 -89.15 28.85
N ILE A 145 -19.29 -88.88 29.04
CA ILE A 145 -20.06 -87.98 28.17
C ILE A 145 -19.69 -86.53 28.49
N PHE A 146 -19.34 -85.77 27.46
CA PHE A 146 -19.13 -84.32 27.51
C PHE A 146 -20.32 -83.61 26.87
N SER A 147 -20.79 -82.48 27.40
CA SER A 147 -21.97 -81.78 26.88
C SER A 147 -21.71 -80.31 26.60
N VAL A 148 -22.27 -79.81 25.50
CA VAL A 148 -22.28 -78.38 25.13
C VAL A 148 -23.73 -77.92 24.96
N ASN A 149 -24.13 -76.87 25.68
CA ASN A 149 -25.45 -76.26 25.51
C ASN A 149 -25.42 -75.14 24.45
N VAL A 150 -26.16 -75.30 23.36
CA VAL A 150 -26.20 -74.33 22.27
C VAL A 150 -27.49 -73.52 22.31
N SER A 151 -27.36 -72.20 22.36
CA SER A 151 -28.47 -71.24 22.37
C SER A 151 -28.17 -70.06 21.45
N ILE A 152 -28.50 -70.19 20.18
CA ILE A 152 -28.35 -69.16 19.15
C ILE A 152 -29.53 -68.16 19.28
N PRO A 153 -29.24 -66.84 19.45
CA PRO A 153 -30.28 -65.82 19.48
C PRO A 153 -31.06 -65.74 18.17
N LYS A 154 -32.32 -65.32 18.20
CA LYS A 154 -33.11 -65.03 17.00
C LYS A 154 -32.92 -63.57 16.58
N PRO A 155 -33.03 -63.25 15.28
CA PRO A 155 -33.05 -61.85 14.83
C PRO A 155 -34.17 -61.06 15.54
N PRO A 156 -33.99 -59.75 15.77
CA PRO A 156 -35.02 -58.90 16.35
C PRO A 156 -36.36 -58.94 15.60
N GLY A 157 -37.45 -58.74 16.32
CA GLY A 157 -38.80 -58.67 15.75
C GLY A 157 -39.04 -57.46 14.85
N SER A 158 -40.14 -57.49 14.09
CA SER A 158 -40.57 -56.38 13.24
C SER A 158 -40.93 -55.13 14.04
N MET A 159 -40.79 -53.95 13.42
CA MET A 159 -41.05 -52.65 14.04
C MET A 159 -41.75 -51.68 13.08
N SER A 160 -42.35 -50.63 13.63
CA SER A 160 -42.92 -49.50 12.89
C SER A 160 -42.04 -48.26 13.04
N ILE A 161 -41.85 -47.55 11.94
CA ILE A 161 -41.30 -46.20 11.92
C ILE A 161 -42.47 -45.20 11.93
N SER A 162 -42.27 -44.06 12.57
CA SER A 162 -43.16 -42.91 12.52
C SER A 162 -42.35 -41.70 12.08
N GLY A 163 -42.73 -41.10 10.97
CA GLY A 163 -42.06 -39.96 10.35
C GLY A 163 -42.84 -38.65 10.45
N PRO A 164 -42.29 -37.58 9.85
CA PRO A 164 -43.04 -36.34 9.66
C PRO A 164 -44.20 -36.52 8.66
N ALA A 165 -45.03 -35.49 8.51
CA ALA A 165 -46.18 -35.53 7.61
C ALA A 165 -45.82 -35.87 6.15
N TYR A 166 -46.77 -36.40 5.39
CA TYR A 166 -46.57 -36.77 3.98
C TYR A 166 -46.07 -35.60 3.11
N HIS A 167 -46.54 -34.37 3.38
CA HIS A 167 -46.02 -33.14 2.80
C HIS A 167 -45.29 -32.31 3.84
N ILE A 168 -44.03 -31.96 3.56
CA ILE A 168 -43.19 -31.17 4.44
C ILE A 168 -42.56 -29.98 3.70
N LYS A 169 -42.08 -29.01 4.46
CA LYS A 169 -41.18 -27.97 3.97
C LYS A 169 -39.73 -28.38 4.25
N ARG A 170 -38.76 -27.74 3.60
CA ARG A 170 -37.35 -27.97 3.92
C ARG A 170 -37.08 -27.71 5.41
N GLY A 171 -36.25 -28.54 6.01
CA GLY A 171 -35.96 -28.46 7.44
C GLY A 171 -35.57 -29.81 8.02
N THR A 172 -35.31 -29.83 9.32
CA THR A 172 -34.93 -31.03 10.06
C THR A 172 -36.14 -31.63 10.75
N TYR A 173 -36.42 -32.91 10.50
CA TYR A 173 -37.53 -33.63 11.13
C TYR A 173 -37.02 -34.93 11.75
N THR A 174 -37.76 -35.42 12.73
CA THR A 174 -37.41 -36.62 13.49
C THR A 174 -38.24 -37.80 13.00
N TYR A 175 -37.57 -38.89 12.62
CA TYR A 175 -38.16 -40.22 12.58
C TYR A 175 -38.01 -40.89 13.95
N SER A 176 -39.03 -41.63 14.38
CA SER A 176 -39.05 -42.31 15.68
C SER A 176 -39.65 -43.71 15.58
N TRP A 177 -39.28 -44.57 16.53
CA TRP A 177 -39.75 -45.95 16.59
C TRP A 177 -39.70 -46.49 18.02
N SER A 178 -40.42 -47.56 18.30
CA SER A 178 -40.32 -48.31 19.56
C SER A 178 -39.30 -49.45 19.45
N LYS A 179 -38.63 -49.79 20.55
CA LYS A 179 -37.74 -50.97 20.60
C LYS A 179 -38.58 -52.25 20.32
N PRO A 180 -38.20 -53.07 19.31
CA PRO A 180 -38.90 -54.33 19.03
C PRO A 180 -38.55 -55.43 20.04
N SER A 181 -39.26 -56.55 19.99
CA SER A 181 -38.95 -57.74 20.79
C SER A 181 -37.61 -58.39 20.38
N GLY A 182 -36.87 -58.93 21.35
CA GLY A 182 -35.56 -59.56 21.15
C GLY A 182 -34.39 -58.64 21.48
N ASP A 183 -33.17 -59.17 21.35
CA ASP A 183 -31.93 -58.46 21.67
C ASP A 183 -31.48 -57.60 20.49
N VAL A 184 -31.42 -56.28 20.70
CA VAL A 184 -31.09 -55.29 19.65
C VAL A 184 -29.75 -54.64 19.96
N ASP A 185 -28.78 -54.78 19.05
CA ASP A 185 -27.47 -54.16 19.15
C ASP A 185 -27.42 -52.81 18.41
N TYR A 186 -28.18 -52.68 17.32
CA TYR A 186 -28.33 -51.43 16.58
C TYR A 186 -29.58 -51.45 15.69
N TYR A 187 -29.97 -50.28 15.22
CA TYR A 187 -30.95 -50.11 14.14
C TYR A 187 -30.25 -49.71 12.86
N GLU A 188 -30.83 -50.04 11.72
CA GLU A 188 -30.42 -49.57 10.42
C GLU A 188 -31.57 -48.80 9.77
N VAL A 189 -31.32 -47.55 9.38
CA VAL A 189 -32.26 -46.71 8.64
C VAL A 189 -31.78 -46.62 7.20
N GLU A 190 -32.58 -47.13 6.27
CA GLU A 190 -32.36 -46.95 4.83
C GLU A 190 -33.20 -45.79 4.33
N LYS A 191 -32.57 -44.92 3.54
CA LYS A 191 -33.17 -43.75 2.93
C LYS A 191 -32.99 -43.81 1.43
N SER A 192 -34.03 -43.51 0.68
CA SER A 192 -33.95 -43.29 -0.76
C SER A 192 -34.47 -41.92 -1.14
N TYR A 193 -33.78 -41.27 -2.07
CA TYR A 193 -34.20 -40.00 -2.66
C TYR A 193 -33.64 -39.89 -4.07
N GLY A 194 -34.48 -39.53 -5.05
CA GLY A 194 -34.04 -39.34 -6.45
C GLY A 194 -33.36 -40.55 -7.11
N GLY A 195 -33.64 -41.77 -6.64
CA GLY A 195 -33.03 -43.02 -7.14
C GLY A 195 -31.74 -43.44 -6.41
N SER A 196 -31.17 -42.58 -5.56
CA SER A 196 -30.03 -42.92 -4.69
C SER A 196 -30.51 -43.52 -3.37
N VAL A 197 -29.80 -44.55 -2.88
CA VAL A 197 -30.09 -45.23 -1.61
C VAL A 197 -28.88 -45.09 -0.67
N SER A 198 -29.15 -44.80 0.61
CA SER A 198 -28.14 -44.73 1.66
C SER A 198 -28.65 -45.40 2.94
N SER A 199 -27.80 -46.18 3.61
CA SER A 199 -28.10 -46.78 4.92
C SER A 199 -27.29 -46.11 6.03
N GLN A 200 -27.89 -45.98 7.20
CA GLN A 200 -27.23 -45.44 8.39
C GLN A 200 -27.48 -46.34 9.61
N ARG A 201 -26.40 -46.71 10.30
CA ARG A 201 -26.43 -47.45 11.56
C ARG A 201 -26.72 -46.49 12.72
N ILE A 202 -27.72 -46.80 13.52
CA ILE A 202 -28.16 -46.05 14.69
C ILE A 202 -27.95 -46.92 15.93
N PRO A 203 -27.29 -46.42 16.99
CA PRO A 203 -27.09 -47.19 18.23
C PRO A 203 -28.41 -47.67 18.85
N SER A 204 -28.41 -48.84 19.50
CA SER A 204 -29.61 -49.40 20.15
C SER A 204 -30.17 -48.55 21.29
N SER A 205 -29.35 -47.65 21.85
CA SER A 205 -29.77 -46.62 22.82
C SER A 205 -30.71 -45.57 22.25
N ASN A 206 -30.79 -45.45 20.93
CA ASN A 206 -31.54 -44.40 20.24
C ASN A 206 -32.78 -44.99 19.56
N THR A 207 -33.93 -44.41 19.88
CA THR A 207 -35.23 -44.74 19.28
C THR A 207 -35.74 -43.65 18.34
N SER A 208 -34.82 -42.79 17.88
CA SER A 208 -35.11 -41.73 16.93
C SER A 208 -33.88 -41.36 16.09
N TYR A 209 -34.15 -40.77 14.93
CA TYR A 209 -33.17 -40.30 13.97
C TYR A 209 -33.66 -38.99 13.32
N GLN A 210 -32.84 -37.95 13.35
CA GLN A 210 -33.16 -36.67 12.71
C GLN A 210 -32.60 -36.61 11.30
N GLU A 211 -33.40 -36.12 10.36
CA GLU A 211 -33.04 -35.96 8.95
C GLU A 211 -33.32 -34.54 8.48
N THR A 212 -32.43 -33.99 7.65
CA THR A 212 -32.59 -32.65 7.09
C THR A 212 -32.92 -32.71 5.61
N PHE A 213 -34.10 -32.21 5.26
CA PHE A 213 -34.65 -32.26 3.91
C PHE A 213 -34.37 -30.93 3.20
N ASN A 214 -33.44 -30.92 2.25
CA ASN A 214 -33.01 -29.70 1.56
C ASN A 214 -33.43 -29.62 0.09
N SER A 215 -33.82 -30.74 -0.52
CA SER A 215 -34.15 -30.81 -1.95
C SER A 215 -35.64 -31.03 -2.16
N LEU A 216 -36.21 -30.43 -3.23
CA LEU A 216 -37.62 -30.60 -3.62
C LEU A 216 -37.85 -31.95 -4.32
N ILE A 217 -37.61 -33.02 -3.57
CA ILE A 217 -37.74 -34.40 -4.04
C ILE A 217 -38.52 -35.21 -3.02
N THR A 218 -38.92 -36.41 -3.43
CA THR A 218 -39.54 -37.39 -2.53
C THR A 218 -38.46 -38.17 -1.81
N TYR A 219 -38.59 -38.26 -0.50
CA TYR A 219 -37.77 -39.08 0.37
C TYR A 219 -38.58 -40.28 0.87
N VAL A 220 -37.95 -41.44 0.88
CA VAL A 220 -38.53 -42.67 1.43
C VAL A 220 -37.59 -43.23 2.48
N ALA A 221 -38.10 -43.51 3.68
CA ALA A 221 -37.34 -44.08 4.78
C ALA A 221 -37.95 -45.41 5.25
N LYS A 222 -37.11 -46.39 5.59
CA LYS A 222 -37.52 -47.62 6.26
C LYS A 222 -36.46 -48.02 7.30
N ILE A 223 -36.87 -48.75 8.33
CA ILE A 223 -35.99 -49.13 9.45
C ILE A 223 -36.06 -50.62 9.75
N ARG A 224 -34.96 -51.20 10.23
CA ARG A 224 -34.92 -52.53 10.83
C ARG A 224 -34.03 -52.56 12.07
N ALA A 225 -34.28 -53.51 12.96
CA ALA A 225 -33.42 -53.78 14.11
C ALA A 225 -32.49 -54.96 13.83
N CYS A 226 -31.26 -54.88 14.32
CA CYS A 226 -30.22 -55.86 14.07
C CYS A 226 -29.55 -56.32 15.36
N ASN A 227 -29.16 -57.58 15.35
CA ASN A 227 -28.32 -58.22 16.35
C ASN A 227 -27.00 -58.66 15.69
N ASP A 228 -25.86 -58.41 16.34
CA ASP A 228 -24.54 -58.73 15.79
C ASP A 228 -24.30 -60.24 15.67
N VAL A 229 -25.06 -61.08 16.40
CA VAL A 229 -24.97 -62.55 16.37
C VAL A 229 -26.04 -63.18 15.47
N ALA A 230 -27.30 -62.73 15.58
CA ALA A 230 -28.43 -63.33 14.86
C ALA A 230 -28.78 -62.66 13.53
N GLY A 231 -28.18 -61.50 13.22
CA GLY A 231 -28.50 -60.72 12.03
C GLY A 231 -29.69 -59.78 12.21
N CYS A 232 -30.19 -59.25 11.09
CA CYS A 232 -31.24 -58.23 11.08
C CYS A 232 -32.65 -58.81 10.91
N GLY A 233 -33.61 -58.21 11.59
CA GLY A 233 -35.04 -58.43 11.35
C GLY A 233 -35.51 -57.83 10.01
N SER A 234 -36.80 -58.01 9.72
CA SER A 234 -37.43 -57.44 8.52
C SER A 234 -37.48 -55.91 8.56
N TRP A 235 -37.42 -55.29 7.37
CA TRP A 235 -37.68 -53.86 7.22
C TRP A 235 -39.12 -53.50 7.62
N SER A 236 -39.29 -52.33 8.22
CA SER A 236 -40.58 -51.70 8.45
C SER A 236 -41.29 -51.36 7.14
N ALA A 237 -42.57 -50.99 7.23
CA ALA A 237 -43.22 -50.24 6.16
C ALA A 237 -42.44 -48.95 5.86
N SER A 238 -42.55 -48.48 4.61
CA SER A 238 -41.90 -47.25 4.16
C SER A 238 -42.67 -46.01 4.60
N GLU A 239 -41.94 -45.03 5.13
CA GLU A 239 -42.41 -43.66 5.33
C GLU A 239 -42.05 -42.81 4.12
N VAL A 240 -43.00 -42.00 3.64
CA VAL A 240 -42.84 -41.19 2.43
C VAL A 240 -43.07 -39.73 2.75
N ASN A 241 -42.08 -38.88 2.44
CA ASN A 241 -42.13 -37.45 2.67
C ASN A 241 -41.79 -36.67 1.39
N ILE A 242 -42.71 -35.82 0.95
CA ILE A 242 -42.56 -34.95 -0.22
C ILE A 242 -42.24 -33.53 0.25
N VAL A 243 -41.06 -33.03 -0.13
CA VAL A 243 -40.66 -31.66 0.18
C VAL A 243 -41.28 -30.70 -0.83
N GLN A 244 -42.20 -29.87 -0.36
CA GLN A 244 -42.86 -28.87 -1.20
C GLN A 244 -42.06 -27.57 -1.26
N PRO A 245 -42.14 -26.83 -2.40
CA PRO A 245 -41.56 -25.50 -2.49
C PRO A 245 -42.17 -24.56 -1.43
N TYR A 246 -41.40 -23.53 -1.07
CA TYR A 246 -41.93 -22.44 -0.28
C TYR A 246 -42.93 -21.62 -1.10
N THR A 247 -43.97 -21.14 -0.45
CA THR A 247 -44.88 -20.15 -1.03
C THR A 247 -44.19 -18.80 -1.13
N ALA A 248 -44.68 -17.94 -2.02
CA ALA A 248 -44.19 -16.57 -2.13
C ALA A 248 -44.23 -15.86 -0.75
N PRO A 249 -43.17 -15.14 -0.36
CA PRO A 249 -43.18 -14.34 0.87
C PRO A 249 -44.25 -13.25 0.84
N ASN A 250 -44.62 -12.73 2.02
CA ASN A 250 -45.45 -11.55 2.11
C ASN A 250 -44.75 -10.32 1.52
N ARG A 251 -45.53 -9.34 1.05
CA ARG A 251 -45.00 -8.05 0.60
C ARG A 251 -44.28 -7.35 1.77
N THR A 252 -43.24 -6.58 1.44
CA THR A 252 -42.62 -5.64 2.38
C THR A 252 -42.79 -4.21 1.87
N GLY A 253 -42.83 -3.24 2.79
CA GLY A 253 -42.94 -1.83 2.48
C GLY A 253 -41.58 -1.14 2.44
N LEU A 254 -41.47 -0.10 1.61
CA LEU A 254 -40.30 0.76 1.54
C LEU A 254 -40.45 1.95 2.49
N ASN A 255 -39.45 2.11 3.36
CA ASN A 255 -39.27 3.28 4.21
C ASN A 255 -38.08 4.11 3.71
N GLY A 256 -38.16 5.42 3.85
CA GLY A 256 -37.13 6.36 3.41
C GLY A 256 -37.66 7.78 3.34
N VAL A 257 -36.77 8.71 3.02
CA VAL A 257 -37.13 10.12 2.80
C VAL A 257 -38.11 10.27 1.64
N SER A 258 -38.95 11.31 1.66
CA SER A 258 -39.85 11.64 0.54
C SER A 258 -39.26 12.72 -0.37
N SER A 259 -38.29 13.48 0.13
CA SER A 259 -37.49 14.45 -0.61
C SER A 259 -36.08 14.52 -0.01
N THR A 260 -35.09 14.88 -0.81
CA THR A 260 -33.70 15.05 -0.36
C THR A 260 -33.00 16.17 -1.12
N GLU A 261 -32.14 16.89 -0.42
CA GLU A 261 -31.25 17.92 -0.96
C GLU A 261 -29.88 17.38 -1.38
N THR A 262 -29.53 16.23 -0.81
CA THR A 262 -28.31 15.49 -1.14
C THR A 262 -28.61 14.39 -2.13
N ALA A 263 -27.68 14.14 -3.03
CA ALA A 263 -27.76 13.03 -3.99
C ALA A 263 -27.81 11.64 -3.32
N ASN A 264 -27.44 11.55 -2.04
CA ASN A 264 -27.28 10.30 -1.32
C ASN A 264 -28.35 10.14 -0.24
N PHE A 265 -29.08 9.04 -0.26
CA PHE A 265 -30.05 8.68 0.78
C PHE A 265 -30.18 7.16 0.91
N THR A 266 -30.79 6.71 2.01
CA THR A 266 -30.98 5.28 2.28
C THR A 266 -32.46 4.91 2.23
N LEU A 267 -32.77 3.87 1.46
CA LEU A 267 -34.05 3.16 1.53
C LEU A 267 -33.90 1.97 2.47
N THR A 268 -34.90 1.74 3.30
CA THR A 268 -34.94 0.64 4.27
C THR A 268 -36.27 -0.11 4.19
N TRP A 269 -36.27 -1.38 4.58
CA TRP A 269 -37.48 -2.19 4.66
C TRP A 269 -37.34 -3.24 5.76
N SER A 270 -38.46 -3.73 6.25
CA SER A 270 -38.46 -4.79 7.27
C SER A 270 -38.47 -6.17 6.61
N LYS A 271 -37.90 -7.16 7.29
CA LYS A 271 -38.01 -8.56 6.87
C LYS A 271 -39.49 -8.99 6.94
N PRO A 272 -40.14 -9.32 5.80
CA PRO A 272 -41.52 -9.78 5.84
C PRO A 272 -41.61 -11.20 6.38
N TRP A 273 -42.83 -11.63 6.72
CA TRP A 273 -43.08 -13.04 6.98
C TRP A 273 -42.97 -13.86 5.69
N GLY A 274 -42.21 -14.96 5.74
CA GLY A 274 -42.00 -15.85 4.62
C GLY A 274 -40.84 -16.81 4.88
N TYR A 275 -40.91 -18.00 4.29
CA TYR A 275 -39.87 -19.02 4.44
C TYR A 275 -38.82 -18.89 3.34
N GLY A 276 -37.54 -19.07 3.71
CA GLY A 276 -36.43 -19.12 2.77
C GLY A 276 -36.20 -17.84 1.97
N ILE A 277 -36.42 -16.66 2.56
CA ILE A 277 -36.14 -15.37 1.90
C ILE A 277 -34.69 -15.33 1.41
N ASN A 278 -34.52 -15.13 0.11
CA ASN A 278 -33.24 -15.21 -0.58
C ASN A 278 -32.79 -13.86 -1.17
N SER A 279 -33.74 -13.03 -1.62
CA SER A 279 -33.41 -11.73 -2.20
C SER A 279 -34.53 -10.71 -2.07
N TYR A 280 -34.15 -9.43 -2.04
CA TYR A 280 -35.03 -8.29 -2.20
C TYR A 280 -34.72 -7.62 -3.53
N VAL A 281 -35.68 -7.62 -4.46
CA VAL A 281 -35.53 -7.00 -5.77
C VAL A 281 -36.10 -5.60 -5.70
N LEU A 282 -35.20 -4.61 -5.66
CA LEU A 282 -35.52 -3.19 -5.66
C LEU A 282 -35.43 -2.65 -7.08
N GLU A 283 -36.51 -2.05 -7.54
CA GLU A 283 -36.57 -1.35 -8.82
C GLU A 283 -36.74 0.15 -8.63
N ARG A 284 -36.12 0.90 -9.54
CA ARG A 284 -36.20 2.35 -9.65
C ARG A 284 -36.76 2.73 -11.01
N LEU A 285 -37.68 3.68 -11.02
CA LEU A 285 -38.11 4.42 -12.20
C LEU A 285 -37.48 5.82 -12.12
N GLY A 286 -36.58 6.13 -13.06
CA GLY A 286 -35.92 7.43 -13.12
C GLY A 286 -36.81 8.54 -13.68
N SER A 287 -36.46 9.79 -13.39
CA SER A 287 -37.19 10.99 -13.85
C SER A 287 -37.25 11.11 -15.38
N GLN A 288 -36.24 10.60 -16.09
CA GLN A 288 -36.14 10.63 -17.56
C GLN A 288 -36.33 9.25 -18.22
N SER A 289 -36.29 8.16 -17.45
CA SER A 289 -36.45 6.80 -17.98
C SER A 289 -37.90 6.34 -17.77
N GLY A 290 -38.67 6.16 -18.84
CA GLY A 290 -40.02 5.61 -18.76
C GLY A 290 -40.11 4.12 -18.39
N SER A 291 -39.05 3.51 -17.85
CA SER A 291 -38.98 2.07 -17.58
C SER A 291 -38.30 1.76 -16.23
N TRP A 292 -38.88 0.81 -15.50
CA TRP A 292 -38.34 0.33 -14.23
C TRP A 292 -37.01 -0.42 -14.45
N GLN A 293 -35.99 -0.07 -13.65
CA GLN A 293 -34.66 -0.67 -13.67
C GLN A 293 -34.38 -1.34 -12.32
N VAL A 294 -33.82 -2.55 -12.33
CA VAL A 294 -33.39 -3.22 -11.09
C VAL A 294 -32.12 -2.55 -10.58
N VAL A 295 -32.18 -1.93 -9.40
CA VAL A 295 -31.04 -1.24 -8.77
C VAL A 295 -30.38 -2.09 -7.67
N SER A 296 -31.08 -3.08 -7.15
CA SER A 296 -30.53 -4.07 -6.23
C SER A 296 -31.33 -5.37 -6.26
N SER A 297 -30.65 -6.50 -6.08
CA SER A 297 -31.24 -7.83 -5.86
C SER A 297 -30.62 -8.53 -4.66
N ALA A 298 -30.06 -7.77 -3.71
CA ALA A 298 -29.32 -8.30 -2.56
C ALA A 298 -30.25 -8.78 -1.43
N ASN A 299 -29.73 -9.66 -0.56
CA ASN A 299 -30.41 -10.09 0.66
C ASN A 299 -30.11 -9.13 1.83
N THR A 300 -30.34 -7.84 1.63
CA THR A 300 -30.16 -6.79 2.64
C THR A 300 -31.50 -6.16 3.01
N LEU A 301 -31.53 -5.45 4.15
CA LEU A 301 -32.71 -4.70 4.61
C LEU A 301 -32.62 -3.19 4.32
N SER A 302 -31.60 -2.79 3.56
CA SER A 302 -31.36 -1.43 3.17
C SER A 302 -30.64 -1.35 1.82
N TYR A 303 -30.76 -0.19 1.19
CA TYR A 303 -30.04 0.19 -0.02
C TYR A 303 -29.64 1.65 0.07
N ASN A 304 -28.35 1.92 -0.15
CA ASN A 304 -27.83 3.28 -0.27
C ASN A 304 -27.91 3.68 -1.74
N GLU A 305 -28.65 4.76 -2.00
CA GLU A 305 -28.86 5.32 -3.32
C GLU A 305 -27.94 6.53 -3.51
N SER A 306 -27.51 6.73 -4.76
CA SER A 306 -26.74 7.90 -5.19
C SER A 306 -27.27 8.36 -6.55
N LEU A 307 -27.91 9.53 -6.59
CA LEU A 307 -28.52 10.10 -7.80
C LEU A 307 -27.59 11.12 -8.47
N SER A 308 -27.62 11.18 -9.79
CA SER A 308 -26.78 12.10 -10.57
C SER A 308 -27.54 13.28 -11.17
N THR A 309 -28.88 13.21 -11.24
CA THR A 309 -29.73 14.24 -11.86
C THR A 309 -30.95 14.51 -11.01
N GLU A 310 -31.37 15.77 -10.97
CA GLU A 310 -32.58 16.20 -10.26
C GLU A 310 -33.84 15.57 -10.86
N GLY A 311 -34.87 15.46 -10.03
CA GLY A 311 -36.19 15.02 -10.42
C GLY A 311 -36.82 14.03 -9.44
N THR A 312 -37.97 13.49 -9.86
CA THR A 312 -38.73 12.53 -9.05
C THR A 312 -38.40 11.11 -9.45
N TYR A 313 -38.00 10.30 -8.47
CA TYR A 313 -37.69 8.89 -8.63
C TYR A 313 -38.74 8.06 -7.89
N SER A 314 -39.23 7.00 -8.53
CA SER A 314 -40.13 6.04 -7.87
C SER A 314 -39.42 4.72 -7.61
N TYR A 315 -39.64 4.15 -6.42
CA TYR A 315 -39.07 2.90 -6.00
C TYR A 315 -40.15 1.90 -5.67
N ARG A 316 -39.94 0.63 -6.03
CA ARG A 316 -40.81 -0.46 -5.60
C ARG A 316 -39.97 -1.70 -5.33
N ILE A 317 -40.38 -2.50 -4.36
CA ILE A 317 -39.63 -3.67 -3.92
C ILE A 317 -40.50 -4.92 -3.94
N LYS A 318 -39.94 -6.06 -4.32
CA LYS A 318 -40.55 -7.38 -4.11
C LYS A 318 -39.55 -8.31 -3.43
N VAL A 319 -40.06 -9.30 -2.71
CA VAL A 319 -39.23 -10.24 -1.92
C VAL A 319 -39.36 -11.63 -2.51
N CYS A 320 -38.24 -12.27 -2.80
CA CYS A 320 -38.19 -13.59 -3.41
C CYS A 320 -37.57 -14.61 -2.44
N ASN A 321 -38.12 -15.82 -2.42
CA ASN A 321 -37.54 -16.93 -1.68
C ASN A 321 -36.52 -17.71 -2.52
N ILE A 322 -35.86 -18.70 -1.91
CA ILE A 322 -34.85 -19.56 -2.55
C ILE A 322 -35.40 -20.41 -3.71
N ASP A 323 -36.73 -20.55 -3.79
CA ASP A 323 -37.43 -21.24 -4.89
C ASP A 323 -37.88 -20.27 -6.00
N ASN A 324 -37.42 -19.01 -5.97
CA ASN A 324 -37.77 -17.94 -6.90
C ASN A 324 -39.27 -17.55 -6.92
N TYR A 325 -40.06 -17.93 -5.91
CA TYR A 325 -41.39 -17.36 -5.73
C TYR A 325 -41.26 -15.98 -5.07
N CYS A 326 -41.74 -14.96 -5.77
CA CYS A 326 -41.67 -13.58 -5.32
C CYS A 326 -43.04 -13.07 -4.87
N SER A 327 -43.04 -12.16 -3.90
CA SER A 327 -44.20 -11.33 -3.59
C SER A 327 -44.58 -10.47 -4.80
N GLY A 328 -45.79 -9.90 -4.81
CA GLY A 328 -46.05 -8.71 -5.61
C GLY A 328 -45.14 -7.55 -5.19
N TYR A 329 -44.98 -6.53 -6.04
CA TYR A 329 -44.28 -5.31 -5.65
C TYR A 329 -45.03 -4.58 -4.52
N SER A 330 -44.26 -3.87 -3.70
CA SER A 330 -44.77 -2.86 -2.76
C SER A 330 -45.50 -1.75 -3.50
N ASP A 331 -46.22 -0.92 -2.75
CA ASP A 331 -46.61 0.39 -3.25
C ASP A 331 -45.36 1.21 -3.60
N ASN A 332 -45.51 2.14 -4.54
CA ASN A 332 -44.41 2.97 -5.00
C ASN A 332 -44.03 3.96 -3.90
N LYS A 333 -42.73 4.03 -3.57
CA LYS A 333 -42.15 5.09 -2.75
C LYS A 333 -41.52 6.12 -3.67
N THR A 334 -42.05 7.34 -3.69
CA THR A 334 -41.48 8.46 -4.44
C THR A 334 -40.46 9.20 -3.60
N VAL A 335 -39.33 9.55 -4.21
CA VAL A 335 -38.30 10.43 -3.65
C VAL A 335 -38.04 11.55 -4.64
N GLU A 336 -38.25 12.79 -4.21
CA GLU A 336 -37.87 13.98 -4.98
C GLU A 336 -36.43 14.39 -4.63
N TYR A 337 -35.52 14.31 -5.59
CA TYR A 337 -34.18 14.88 -5.45
C TYR A 337 -34.16 16.26 -6.10
N LYS A 338 -34.05 17.28 -5.25
CA LYS A 338 -33.75 18.66 -5.63
C LYS A 338 -32.37 18.92 -5.10
N LYS A 339 -31.38 19.13 -5.96
CA LYS A 339 -30.06 19.51 -5.49
C LYS A 339 -30.24 20.83 -4.77
N ALA A 340 -29.83 20.91 -3.50
CA ALA A 340 -29.79 22.21 -2.85
C ALA A 340 -28.87 23.11 -3.68
N ASP A 341 -29.40 24.23 -4.18
CA ASP A 341 -28.60 25.35 -4.65
C ASP A 341 -27.93 25.97 -3.42
N THR A 342 -26.93 25.27 -2.89
CA THR A 342 -26.01 25.86 -1.93
C THR A 342 -25.17 26.83 -2.74
N ASN A 343 -25.48 28.11 -2.59
CA ASN A 343 -24.62 29.16 -3.08
C ASN A 343 -23.53 29.40 -2.03
N THR A 344 -22.26 29.24 -2.41
CA THR A 344 -21.17 29.59 -1.50
C THR A 344 -20.92 31.08 -1.65
N PRO A 345 -20.97 31.89 -0.59
CA PRO A 345 -20.70 33.31 -0.71
C PRO A 345 -19.36 33.57 -1.41
N PRO A 346 -19.27 34.58 -2.29
CA PRO A 346 -18.02 34.91 -2.96
C PRO A 346 -16.99 35.42 -1.93
N VAL A 347 -15.72 35.44 -2.32
CA VAL A 347 -14.64 36.06 -1.52
C VAL A 347 -14.18 37.33 -2.22
N VAL A 348 -13.98 38.40 -1.44
CA VAL A 348 -13.42 39.67 -1.89
C VAL A 348 -12.13 39.97 -1.14
N SER A 349 -11.16 40.59 -1.81
CA SER A 349 -9.94 41.09 -1.19
C SER A 349 -9.62 42.48 -1.69
N ILE A 350 -9.48 43.43 -0.78
CA ILE A 350 -9.08 44.80 -1.10
C ILE A 350 -7.58 44.81 -1.40
N THR A 351 -7.22 45.21 -2.62
CA THR A 351 -5.84 45.34 -3.08
C THR A 351 -5.33 46.78 -3.01
N SER A 352 -6.24 47.75 -2.94
CA SER A 352 -5.91 49.16 -2.69
C SER A 352 -7.10 49.90 -2.06
N PRO A 353 -6.90 50.81 -1.11
CA PRO A 353 -5.67 51.01 -0.34
C PRO A 353 -5.25 49.75 0.41
N SER A 354 -3.94 49.54 0.62
CA SER A 354 -3.49 48.48 1.52
C SER A 354 -3.84 48.84 2.97
N GLU A 355 -4.05 47.84 3.82
CA GLU A 355 -4.24 48.03 5.25
C GLU A 355 -3.10 48.91 5.83
N GLN A 356 -3.48 49.89 6.64
CA GLN A 356 -2.63 50.94 7.23
C GLN A 356 -1.88 51.84 6.23
N ALA A 357 -2.29 51.88 4.96
CA ALA A 357 -1.74 52.82 3.99
C ALA A 357 -1.86 54.27 4.49
N THR A 358 -0.89 55.11 4.14
CA THR A 358 -0.97 56.56 4.32
C THR A 358 -1.13 57.22 2.96
N ILE A 359 -2.22 57.97 2.76
CA ILE A 359 -2.55 58.63 1.49
C ILE A 359 -2.57 60.14 1.70
N ASP A 360 -2.02 60.91 0.75
CA ASP A 360 -2.05 62.37 0.79
C ASP A 360 -3.46 62.91 0.49
N SER A 361 -3.91 63.92 1.23
CA SER A 361 -5.21 64.57 1.05
C SER A 361 -5.47 65.18 -0.34
N LYS A 362 -4.43 65.42 -1.15
CA LYS A 362 -4.54 65.89 -2.55
C LYS A 362 -4.65 64.74 -3.54
N THR A 363 -4.34 63.51 -3.13
CA THR A 363 -4.39 62.32 -3.99
C THR A 363 -5.79 61.72 -3.96
N SER A 364 -6.27 61.33 -5.14
CA SER A 364 -7.53 60.59 -5.27
C SER A 364 -7.39 59.20 -4.66
N VAL A 365 -8.28 58.83 -3.75
CA VAL A 365 -8.33 57.49 -3.16
C VAL A 365 -9.10 56.58 -4.09
N ILE A 366 -8.40 55.64 -4.74
CA ILE A 366 -9.00 54.63 -5.61
C ILE A 366 -9.02 53.30 -4.87
N ALA A 367 -10.21 52.82 -4.54
CA ALA A 367 -10.42 51.49 -4.02
C ALA A 367 -10.31 50.47 -5.16
N ARG A 368 -9.58 49.38 -4.94
CA ARG A 368 -9.44 48.26 -5.88
C ARG A 368 -9.62 46.96 -5.14
N ALA A 369 -10.34 46.02 -5.73
CA ALA A 369 -10.52 44.70 -5.15
C ALA A 369 -10.44 43.59 -6.20
N THR A 370 -10.00 42.42 -5.77
CA THR A 370 -10.22 41.17 -6.49
C THR A 370 -11.37 40.42 -5.84
N ALA A 371 -12.17 39.74 -6.65
CA ALA A 371 -13.25 38.90 -6.16
C ALA A 371 -13.27 37.58 -6.92
N SER A 372 -13.59 36.50 -6.22
CA SER A 372 -13.69 35.16 -6.79
C SER A 372 -14.81 34.38 -6.10
N ASP A 373 -15.50 33.55 -6.87
CA ASP A 373 -16.54 32.65 -6.40
C ASP A 373 -16.17 31.22 -6.79
N SER A 374 -16.31 30.29 -5.85
CA SER A 374 -15.94 28.88 -6.03
C SER A 374 -17.00 28.03 -6.73
N ASP A 375 -18.26 28.44 -6.69
CA ASP A 375 -19.38 27.73 -7.32
C ASP A 375 -20.18 28.57 -8.32
N GLY A 376 -19.70 29.77 -8.62
CA GLY A 376 -20.34 30.70 -9.55
C GLY A 376 -19.39 31.73 -10.16
N SER A 377 -19.96 32.88 -10.50
CA SER A 377 -19.27 34.03 -11.09
C SER A 377 -19.67 35.31 -10.38
N ILE A 378 -18.75 36.27 -10.28
CA ILE A 378 -19.01 37.56 -9.66
C ILE A 378 -19.87 38.43 -10.59
N THR A 379 -20.99 38.94 -10.06
CA THR A 379 -21.85 39.93 -10.74
C THR A 379 -21.34 41.35 -10.53
N SER A 380 -20.90 41.68 -9.31
CA SER A 380 -20.38 43.00 -8.99
C SER A 380 -19.53 43.02 -7.72
N VAL A 381 -18.69 44.05 -7.57
CA VAL A 381 -18.09 44.43 -6.30
C VAL A 381 -18.65 45.79 -5.90
N GLN A 382 -19.08 45.89 -4.65
CA GLN A 382 -19.58 47.12 -4.07
C GLN A 382 -18.55 47.69 -3.10
N PHE A 383 -18.30 48.99 -3.20
CA PHE A 383 -17.40 49.74 -2.33
C PHE A 383 -18.16 50.76 -1.50
N SER A 384 -17.78 50.94 -0.23
CA SER A 384 -18.24 52.02 0.64
C SER A 384 -17.07 52.62 1.40
N LEU A 385 -17.19 53.89 1.79
CA LEU A 385 -16.20 54.60 2.59
C LEU A 385 -16.80 54.92 3.97
N ASP A 386 -15.99 54.75 5.02
CA ASP A 386 -16.27 55.11 6.41
C ASP A 386 -17.59 54.54 6.96
N ASN A 387 -17.93 53.33 6.51
CA ASN A 387 -19.13 52.58 6.89
C ASN A 387 -20.43 53.36 6.63
N THR A 388 -20.43 54.19 5.59
CA THR A 388 -21.65 54.86 5.14
C THR A 388 -22.57 53.88 4.42
N SER A 389 -23.88 54.13 4.46
CA SER A 389 -24.87 53.31 3.74
C SER A 389 -24.82 53.47 2.21
N ASN A 390 -23.89 54.28 1.68
CA ASN A 390 -23.73 54.57 0.27
C ASN A 390 -22.73 53.59 -0.37
N TRP A 391 -23.24 52.46 -0.85
CA TRP A 391 -22.46 51.50 -1.62
C TRP A 391 -22.45 51.86 -3.10
N VAL A 392 -21.26 51.94 -3.69
CA VAL A 392 -21.09 52.12 -5.13
C VAL A 392 -20.76 50.79 -5.77
N THR A 393 -21.50 50.41 -6.81
CA THR A 393 -21.38 49.12 -7.47
C THR A 393 -20.52 49.24 -8.73
N ASP A 394 -19.51 48.37 -8.85
CA ASP A 394 -18.77 48.14 -10.09
C ASP A 394 -19.06 46.72 -10.60
N THR A 395 -19.42 46.61 -11.87
CA THR A 395 -19.85 45.35 -12.53
C THR A 395 -18.79 44.80 -13.49
N THR A 396 -17.64 45.47 -13.63
CA THR A 396 -16.62 45.14 -14.63
C THR A 396 -15.24 45.02 -14.00
N ALA A 397 -14.65 43.82 -14.06
CA ALA A 397 -13.27 43.63 -13.62
C ALA A 397 -12.28 44.33 -14.60
N PRO A 398 -11.19 44.96 -14.10
CA PRO A 398 -10.77 45.04 -12.70
C PRO A 398 -11.66 45.97 -11.87
N TYR A 399 -12.13 45.50 -10.71
CA TYR A 399 -13.11 46.24 -9.90
C TYR A 399 -12.45 47.42 -9.19
N GLU A 400 -12.92 48.62 -9.48
CA GLU A 400 -12.39 49.85 -8.90
C GLU A 400 -13.46 50.92 -8.66
N HIS A 401 -13.24 51.70 -7.61
CA HIS A 401 -14.03 52.89 -7.35
C HIS A 401 -13.16 54.04 -6.85
N ASN A 402 -13.30 55.20 -7.47
CA ASN A 402 -12.58 56.40 -7.08
C ASN A 402 -13.42 57.26 -6.13
N PHE A 403 -13.03 57.29 -4.85
CA PHE A 403 -13.65 58.12 -3.80
C PHE A 403 -13.19 59.59 -3.83
N GLY A 404 -12.34 59.97 -4.78
CA GLY A 404 -11.81 61.32 -4.88
C GLY A 404 -10.78 61.63 -3.80
N SER A 405 -10.46 62.91 -3.64
CA SER A 405 -9.63 63.40 -2.52
C SER A 405 -10.43 63.38 -1.22
N LEU A 406 -9.86 62.83 -0.16
CA LEU A 406 -10.49 62.75 1.16
C LEU A 406 -9.88 63.76 2.15
N SER A 407 -10.64 64.11 3.18
CA SER A 407 -10.15 64.97 4.26
C SER A 407 -9.06 64.28 5.08
N LYS A 408 -8.20 65.06 5.77
CA LYS A 408 -7.26 64.49 6.74
C LYS A 408 -8.00 63.71 7.84
N GLY A 409 -7.62 62.45 8.07
CA GLY A 409 -8.22 61.59 9.08
C GLY A 409 -7.90 60.12 8.85
N THR A 410 -8.37 59.25 9.75
CA THR A 410 -8.42 57.82 9.49
C THR A 410 -9.69 57.54 8.68
N HIS A 411 -9.55 56.75 7.62
CA HIS A 411 -10.64 56.33 6.76
C HIS A 411 -10.64 54.80 6.63
N VAL A 412 -11.77 54.22 6.29
CA VAL A 412 -11.89 52.78 6.06
C VAL A 412 -12.64 52.55 4.76
N VAL A 413 -12.01 51.86 3.80
CA VAL A 413 -12.71 51.32 2.63
C VAL A 413 -13.32 50.00 3.02
N TYR A 414 -14.59 49.81 2.68
CA TYR A 414 -15.30 48.55 2.79
C TYR A 414 -15.58 48.03 1.38
N ALA A 415 -15.41 46.73 1.18
CA ALA A 415 -15.75 46.06 -0.07
C ALA A 415 -16.57 44.80 0.21
N ARG A 416 -17.54 44.51 -0.66
CA ARG A 416 -18.23 43.21 -0.72
C ARG A 416 -18.45 42.81 -2.16
N ALA A 417 -18.30 41.53 -2.47
CA ALA A 417 -18.65 40.99 -3.78
C ALA A 417 -20.09 40.45 -3.75
N ILE A 418 -20.79 40.52 -4.88
CA ILE A 418 -22.10 39.89 -5.10
C ILE A 418 -21.95 38.93 -6.27
N ASP A 419 -22.37 37.68 -6.10
CA ASP A 419 -22.30 36.65 -7.12
C ASP A 419 -23.52 36.64 -8.07
N ASN A 420 -23.57 35.67 -8.98
CA ASN A 420 -24.64 35.49 -9.96
C ASN A 420 -25.94 34.90 -9.38
N LYS A 421 -25.96 34.52 -8.10
CA LYS A 421 -27.16 34.06 -7.39
C LYS A 421 -27.64 35.08 -6.33
N GLY A 422 -26.95 36.21 -6.21
CA GLY A 422 -27.34 37.37 -5.40
C GLY A 422 -26.86 37.34 -3.96
N GLU A 423 -26.02 36.38 -3.57
CA GLU A 423 -25.42 36.35 -2.23
C GLU A 423 -24.22 37.29 -2.18
N ALA A 424 -24.01 37.90 -1.01
CA ALA A 424 -22.89 38.81 -0.79
C ALA A 424 -21.77 38.11 -0.01
N SER A 425 -20.53 38.44 -0.32
CA SER A 425 -19.38 38.08 0.53
C SER A 425 -19.52 38.70 1.92
N ASP A 426 -18.76 38.18 2.88
CA ASP A 426 -18.41 38.96 4.06
C ASP A 426 -17.80 40.31 3.65
N ILE A 427 -18.02 41.33 4.48
CA ILE A 427 -17.48 42.67 4.21
C ILE A 427 -16.00 42.68 4.59
N GLU A 428 -15.15 42.85 3.59
CA GLU A 428 -13.75 43.13 3.79
C GLU A 428 -13.56 44.63 4.04
N HIS A 429 -12.59 44.99 4.86
CA HIS A 429 -12.26 46.38 5.12
C HIS A 429 -10.75 46.60 5.12
N ALA A 430 -10.35 47.75 4.61
CA ALA A 430 -8.99 48.24 4.69
C ALA A 430 -8.99 49.61 5.35
N MET A 431 -8.43 49.71 6.55
CA MET A 431 -8.22 50.96 7.23
C MET A 431 -6.98 51.64 6.67
N PHE A 432 -7.08 52.92 6.36
CA PHE A 432 -5.97 53.74 5.88
C PHE A 432 -6.06 55.13 6.51
N ARG A 433 -4.96 55.88 6.47
CA ARG A 433 -4.91 57.21 7.04
C ARG A 433 -4.67 58.23 5.95
N VAL A 434 -5.62 59.13 5.77
CA VAL A 434 -5.44 60.30 4.94
C VAL A 434 -4.75 61.35 5.78
N VAL A 435 -3.56 61.73 5.35
CA VAL A 435 -2.82 62.82 5.95
C VAL A 435 -2.87 64.01 5.01
N THR A 436 -3.03 65.22 5.53
CA THR A 436 -2.34 66.34 4.87
C THR A 436 -0.88 66.02 5.03
N SER A 437 -0.25 65.47 4.00
CA SER A 437 1.19 65.39 4.05
C SER A 437 1.71 66.82 3.95
N THR A 438 2.65 67.12 4.83
CA THR A 438 3.71 68.07 4.54
C THR A 438 4.81 67.37 3.74
N ALA A 439 4.56 66.19 3.15
CA ALA A 439 5.51 65.51 2.29
C ALA A 439 5.51 66.26 0.96
N SER A 440 6.24 67.37 0.96
CA SER A 440 6.81 67.96 -0.23
C SER A 440 7.48 66.83 -1.02
N ILE A 441 7.19 66.70 -2.29
CA ILE A 441 8.13 66.03 -3.18
C ILE A 441 9.10 67.13 -3.56
N TYR A 442 10.36 66.99 -3.17
CA TYR A 442 11.40 67.90 -3.61
C TYR A 442 11.90 67.40 -4.96
N SER A 443 11.52 68.10 -6.03
CA SER A 443 12.08 67.80 -7.34
C SER A 443 13.46 68.40 -7.43
N ILE A 444 14.46 67.64 -7.87
CA ILE A 444 15.85 68.14 -7.95
C ILE A 444 16.01 69.36 -8.86
N THR A 445 15.08 69.61 -9.78
CA THR A 445 15.08 70.83 -10.60
C THR A 445 14.75 72.09 -9.80
N GLU A 446 14.02 71.96 -8.68
CA GLU A 446 13.78 73.05 -7.73
C GLU A 446 15.07 73.44 -6.98
N PHE A 447 16.06 72.54 -6.98
CA PHE A 447 17.38 72.69 -6.36
C PHE A 447 18.48 72.93 -7.41
N GLY A 448 18.10 73.24 -8.66
CA GLY A 448 19.04 73.65 -9.71
C GLY A 448 19.65 72.54 -10.55
N ALA A 449 19.20 71.28 -10.41
CA ALA A 449 19.63 70.21 -11.31
C ALA A 449 19.18 70.46 -12.76
N THR A 450 20.03 70.16 -13.73
CA THR A 450 19.69 70.32 -15.16
C THR A 450 19.86 69.04 -15.96
N ALA A 451 18.76 68.51 -16.48
CA ALA A 451 18.78 67.31 -17.29
C ALA A 451 19.61 67.47 -18.58
N ASN A 452 20.37 66.42 -18.92
CA ASN A 452 21.18 66.24 -20.13
C ASN A 452 22.30 67.26 -20.29
N ASN A 453 22.89 67.70 -19.18
CA ASN A 453 24.03 68.60 -19.15
C ASN A 453 25.23 67.85 -18.57
N ASP A 454 26.28 67.59 -19.34
CA ASP A 454 27.47 66.87 -18.83
C ASP A 454 28.48 67.80 -18.13
N SER A 455 28.22 69.11 -18.15
CA SER A 455 29.09 70.13 -17.56
C SER A 455 28.75 70.45 -16.11
N ASP A 456 27.53 70.15 -15.63
CA ASP A 456 27.11 70.37 -14.26
C ASP A 456 27.46 69.20 -13.32
N ASP A 457 27.19 69.40 -12.03
CA ASP A 457 27.27 68.36 -11.01
C ASP A 457 25.94 68.33 -10.26
N ASP A 458 25.01 67.52 -10.74
CA ASP A 458 23.66 67.39 -10.21
C ASP A 458 23.64 66.77 -8.79
N ALA A 459 24.75 66.20 -8.33
CA ALA A 459 24.84 65.66 -6.97
C ALA A 459 24.64 66.76 -5.92
N VAL A 460 25.01 68.00 -6.23
CA VAL A 460 24.77 69.16 -5.34
C VAL A 460 23.26 69.35 -5.12
N ALA A 461 22.50 69.45 -6.21
CA ALA A 461 21.04 69.62 -6.17
C ALA A 461 20.35 68.41 -5.52
N ILE A 462 20.82 67.20 -5.82
CA ILE A 462 20.31 65.96 -5.20
C ILE A 462 20.56 65.98 -3.68
N ASN A 463 21.76 66.34 -3.24
CA ASN A 463 22.12 66.38 -1.82
C ASN A 463 21.35 67.47 -1.06
N GLU A 464 21.15 68.64 -1.66
CA GLU A 464 20.33 69.71 -1.08
C GLU A 464 18.88 69.27 -0.92
N ALA A 465 18.28 68.70 -1.98
CA ALA A 465 16.93 68.14 -1.91
C ALA A 465 16.81 67.06 -0.85
N LEU A 466 17.83 66.19 -0.69
CA LEU A 466 17.87 65.15 0.33
C LEU A 466 17.98 65.73 1.75
N ASN A 467 18.76 66.80 1.96
CA ASN A 467 18.88 67.47 3.24
C ASN A 467 17.56 68.14 3.67
N GLU A 468 16.84 68.76 2.73
CA GLU A 468 15.50 69.30 2.98
C GLU A 468 14.47 68.19 3.22
N ALA A 469 14.58 67.09 2.46
CA ALA A 469 13.73 65.93 2.63
C ALA A 469 13.83 65.32 4.03
N LEU A 470 15.05 65.30 4.59
CA LEU A 470 15.33 64.77 5.92
C LEU A 470 14.66 65.57 7.04
N GLN A 471 14.51 66.88 6.90
CA GLN A 471 13.88 67.72 7.92
C GLN A 471 12.35 67.62 7.90
N SER A 472 11.77 67.37 6.73
CA SER A 472 10.33 67.41 6.48
C SER A 472 9.67 66.03 6.35
N GLY A 473 10.48 64.96 6.27
CA GLY A 473 10.00 63.60 5.96
C GLY A 473 9.56 63.44 4.49
N ALA A 474 10.02 64.34 3.62
CA ALA A 474 9.70 64.38 2.20
C ALA A 474 10.48 63.33 1.40
N SER A 475 10.06 63.12 0.14
CA SER A 475 10.79 62.30 -0.82
C SER A 475 11.44 63.20 -1.88
N VAL A 476 12.61 62.80 -2.37
CA VAL A 476 13.30 63.49 -3.47
C VAL A 476 12.91 62.82 -4.78
N TYR A 477 12.50 63.63 -5.75
CA TYR A 477 12.08 63.18 -7.08
C TYR A 477 13.08 63.57 -8.16
N ILE A 478 13.51 62.57 -8.92
CA ILE A 478 14.36 62.71 -10.11
C ILE A 478 13.43 62.67 -11.34
N PRO A 479 13.24 63.77 -12.07
CA PRO A 479 12.40 63.77 -13.26
C PRO A 479 13.05 62.99 -14.42
N PRO A 480 12.37 62.83 -15.56
CA PRO A 480 12.97 62.28 -16.77
C PRO A 480 14.17 63.11 -17.24
N GLY A 481 15.29 62.45 -17.54
CA GLY A 481 16.53 63.08 -17.97
C GLY A 481 17.78 62.31 -17.55
N VAL A 482 18.92 62.70 -18.12
CA VAL A 482 20.26 62.24 -17.72
C VAL A 482 20.90 63.29 -16.81
N PHE A 483 21.19 62.93 -15.56
CA PHE A 483 21.76 63.82 -14.55
C PHE A 483 23.19 63.39 -14.23
N HIS A 484 24.15 64.29 -14.38
CA HIS A 484 25.56 64.00 -14.27
C HIS A 484 26.07 64.31 -12.86
N VAL A 485 26.61 63.31 -12.17
CA VAL A 485 27.12 63.44 -10.81
C VAL A 485 28.65 63.35 -10.78
N LYS A 486 29.28 64.41 -10.27
CA LYS A 486 30.73 64.57 -10.10
C LYS A 486 31.14 64.60 -8.64
N THR A 487 30.19 64.64 -7.71
CA THR A 487 30.42 64.44 -6.28
C THR A 487 29.51 63.32 -5.73
N PRO A 488 29.84 62.76 -4.54
CA PRO A 488 29.02 61.72 -3.91
C PRO A 488 27.60 62.19 -3.57
N ILE A 489 26.60 61.32 -3.77
CA ILE A 489 25.24 61.52 -3.23
C ILE A 489 25.22 60.96 -1.80
N VAL A 490 24.67 61.70 -0.85
CA VAL A 490 24.61 61.30 0.57
C VAL A 490 23.17 61.11 1.00
N LEU A 491 22.74 59.86 1.15
CA LEU A 491 21.43 59.50 1.69
C LEU A 491 21.56 59.37 3.20
N ARG A 492 20.66 59.96 3.98
CA ARG A 492 20.68 59.80 5.45
C ARG A 492 19.32 59.37 5.97
N GLY A 493 19.26 58.76 7.15
CA GLY A 493 18.00 58.45 7.85
C GLY A 493 16.95 57.77 6.96
N SER A 494 15.70 58.26 7.00
CA SER A 494 14.57 57.76 6.21
C SER A 494 14.51 58.27 4.76
N ALA A 495 15.64 58.65 4.16
CA ALA A 495 15.67 59.27 2.84
C ALA A 495 15.03 58.37 1.78
N LYS A 496 14.19 58.98 0.93
CA LYS A 496 13.57 58.33 -0.23
C LYS A 496 13.91 59.09 -1.50
N LEU A 497 14.65 58.43 -2.40
CA LEU A 497 15.01 58.93 -3.73
C LEU A 497 14.21 58.18 -4.79
N THR A 498 13.41 58.87 -5.58
CA THR A 498 12.46 58.27 -6.53
C THR A 498 12.61 58.87 -7.92
N GLY A 499 12.87 58.06 -8.94
CA GLY A 499 12.77 58.51 -10.33
C GLY A 499 11.36 58.35 -10.92
N GLU A 500 11.17 58.89 -12.12
CA GLU A 500 9.96 58.65 -12.91
C GLU A 500 9.91 57.20 -13.40
N SER A 501 10.98 56.71 -13.99
CA SER A 501 11.11 55.30 -14.34
C SER A 501 12.58 54.93 -14.47
N ARG A 502 12.88 53.63 -14.34
CA ARG A 502 14.23 53.12 -14.55
C ARG A 502 14.77 53.39 -15.96
N ASN A 503 13.93 53.73 -16.92
CA ASN A 503 14.36 54.03 -18.29
C ASN A 503 14.45 55.53 -18.56
N ASP A 504 13.70 56.34 -17.81
CA ASP A 504 13.54 57.77 -18.11
C ASP A 504 14.38 58.65 -17.18
N SER A 505 14.61 58.23 -15.93
CA SER A 505 15.40 58.98 -14.94
C SER A 505 16.76 58.33 -14.75
N VAL A 506 17.81 58.95 -15.27
CA VAL A 506 19.17 58.38 -15.32
C VAL A 506 20.13 59.26 -14.54
N ILE A 507 20.88 58.68 -13.59
CA ILE A 507 22.00 59.33 -12.92
C ILE A 507 23.29 58.72 -13.48
N VAL A 508 24.16 59.54 -14.04
CA VAL A 508 25.43 59.14 -14.65
C VAL A 508 26.59 59.65 -13.81
N SER A 509 27.53 58.77 -13.48
CA SER A 509 28.79 59.19 -12.83
C SER A 509 29.76 59.82 -13.82
N ASP A 510 30.09 61.08 -13.58
CA ASP A 510 31.02 61.90 -14.37
C ASP A 510 32.20 62.40 -13.52
N LEU A 511 32.68 61.59 -12.56
CA LEU A 511 33.81 61.92 -11.70
C LEU A 511 35.09 62.19 -12.51
N SER A 512 35.32 63.45 -12.86
CA SER A 512 36.47 63.86 -13.66
C SER A 512 37.71 64.04 -12.77
N SER A 513 38.25 62.96 -12.21
CA SER A 513 39.64 62.97 -11.76
C SER A 513 40.18 61.55 -11.70
N ARG A 514 41.18 61.29 -12.55
CA ARG A 514 42.04 60.10 -12.58
C ARG A 514 42.16 59.51 -11.18
N SER A 515 41.48 58.39 -10.93
CA SER A 515 41.79 57.32 -9.95
C SER A 515 40.59 56.71 -9.19
N SER A 516 39.34 57.17 -9.36
CA SER A 516 38.13 56.44 -8.90
C SER A 516 36.81 57.00 -9.49
N ASP A 517 36.22 56.34 -10.50
CA ASP A 517 34.95 56.73 -11.14
C ASP A 517 33.78 55.91 -10.54
N THR A 518 33.53 56.07 -9.24
CA THR A 518 32.48 55.40 -8.46
C THR A 518 31.26 56.32 -8.28
N ILE A 519 30.02 55.88 -8.56
CA ILE A 519 28.84 56.56 -7.96
C ILE A 519 28.91 56.32 -6.45
N GLU A 520 29.59 57.19 -5.72
CA GLU A 520 29.65 57.07 -4.27
C GLU A 520 28.32 57.58 -3.70
N MET A 521 27.45 56.66 -3.32
CA MET A 521 26.17 56.95 -2.69
C MET A 521 26.24 56.64 -1.20
N HIS A 522 26.82 57.55 -0.42
CA HIS A 522 27.02 57.34 1.01
C HIS A 522 25.67 57.28 1.75
N ILE A 523 25.34 56.13 2.36
CA ILE A 523 24.10 55.97 3.14
C ILE A 523 24.39 56.04 4.65
N ASP A 524 24.19 57.17 5.31
CA ASP A 524 24.23 57.26 6.78
C ASP A 524 22.83 57.04 7.37
N SER A 525 22.48 55.78 7.62
CA SER A 525 21.10 55.39 7.98
C SER A 525 20.56 55.96 9.29
N GLY A 526 21.35 56.66 10.12
CA GLY A 526 20.86 57.36 11.31
C GLY A 526 19.87 56.56 12.19
N ASN A 527 18.94 57.23 12.88
CA ASN A 527 18.01 56.67 13.89
C ASN A 527 16.95 55.66 13.35
N GLY A 528 17.34 54.53 12.78
CA GLY A 528 16.49 53.33 12.63
C GLY A 528 15.40 53.37 11.56
N SER A 529 15.39 54.37 10.67
CA SER A 529 14.46 54.42 9.52
C SER A 529 15.27 54.18 8.24
N GLY A 530 14.91 53.15 7.46
CA GLY A 530 15.66 52.72 6.28
C GLY A 530 15.67 53.69 5.11
N VAL A 531 16.60 53.48 4.17
CA VAL A 531 16.69 54.27 2.91
C VAL A 531 16.04 53.51 1.75
N THR A 532 15.34 54.26 0.88
CA THR A 532 14.72 53.72 -0.33
C THR A 532 15.22 54.46 -1.57
N ILE A 533 15.69 53.71 -2.56
CA ILE A 533 15.95 54.21 -3.92
C ILE A 533 15.07 53.43 -4.88
N GLU A 534 14.25 54.12 -5.66
CA GLU A 534 13.35 53.45 -6.60
C GLU A 534 13.19 54.15 -7.95
N ARG A 535 12.83 53.36 -8.97
CA ARG A 535 12.39 53.83 -10.30
C ARG A 535 13.42 54.70 -11.05
N LEU A 536 14.72 54.39 -10.97
CA LEU A 536 15.75 55.14 -11.70
C LEU A 536 16.88 54.23 -12.23
N SER A 537 17.63 54.76 -13.19
CA SER A 537 18.86 54.18 -13.73
C SER A 537 20.08 54.82 -13.07
N LEU A 538 21.05 53.98 -12.71
CA LEU A 538 22.37 54.39 -12.27
C LEU A 538 23.38 53.87 -13.29
N VAL A 539 24.17 54.77 -13.86
CA VAL A 539 25.07 54.46 -14.97
C VAL A 539 26.48 54.92 -14.64
N SER A 540 27.46 54.04 -14.80
CA SER A 540 28.87 54.41 -14.78
C SER A 540 29.37 54.67 -16.20
N LYS A 541 30.09 55.77 -16.42
CA LYS A 541 30.53 56.25 -17.76
C LYS A 541 31.60 55.37 -18.43
N LEU A 542 32.17 54.37 -17.75
CA LEU A 542 33.17 53.46 -18.33
C LEU A 542 32.52 52.33 -19.17
N GLY A 543 31.69 52.72 -20.13
CA GLY A 543 31.30 51.88 -21.25
C GLY A 543 32.24 52.12 -22.44
N ASN A 544 33.21 51.21 -22.64
CA ASN A 544 33.92 50.93 -23.92
C ASN A 544 35.38 51.38 -24.16
N GLU A 545 36.16 51.91 -23.20
CA GLU A 545 37.59 52.20 -23.49
C GLU A 545 38.59 51.20 -22.88
N GLN A 546 39.32 50.55 -23.79
CA GLN A 546 40.51 49.70 -23.74
C GLN A 546 41.08 49.21 -22.39
N TYR A 547 41.29 47.89 -22.36
CA TYR A 547 42.31 47.17 -21.57
C TYR A 547 43.60 47.99 -21.41
N VAL A 548 43.92 48.40 -20.19
CA VAL A 548 45.33 48.58 -19.81
C VAL A 548 45.84 47.21 -19.38
N GLN A 549 46.31 46.42 -20.36
CA GLN A 549 47.24 45.33 -20.06
C GLN A 549 48.55 45.96 -19.56
N GLY A 550 48.72 46.05 -18.24
CA GLY A 550 49.91 46.63 -17.60
C GLY A 550 50.24 45.87 -16.33
N LYS A 551 51.20 44.96 -16.43
CA LYS A 551 51.80 44.23 -15.32
C LYS A 551 52.79 45.15 -14.60
N GLU A 552 52.32 46.05 -13.73
CA GLU A 552 53.21 46.87 -12.90
C GLU A 552 52.80 46.86 -11.42
N SER A 553 53.81 46.58 -10.60
CA SER A 553 53.78 46.57 -9.14
C SER A 553 53.69 48.01 -8.62
N MET A 554 52.49 48.48 -8.28
CA MET A 554 52.31 49.75 -7.57
C MET A 554 52.30 49.52 -6.06
N THR A 555 53.41 49.91 -5.43
CA THR A 555 53.55 50.10 -3.98
C THR A 555 52.89 51.41 -3.54
N ALA A 556 52.06 51.33 -2.51
CA ALA A 556 51.59 52.40 -1.63
C ALA A 556 50.77 53.57 -2.24
N GLN A 557 49.54 53.73 -1.72
CA GLN A 557 48.55 54.80 -1.95
C GLN A 557 47.70 54.71 -3.24
N GLY A 558 46.36 54.70 -3.08
CA GLY A 558 45.34 54.71 -4.16
C GLY A 558 44.98 53.29 -4.66
N THR A 559 43.74 52.86 -4.88
CA THR A 559 42.62 53.50 -5.60
C THR A 559 41.33 52.69 -5.42
N PHE A 560 40.18 53.37 -5.31
CA PHE A 560 38.85 52.78 -5.13
C PHE A 560 38.22 52.40 -6.49
N ALA A 561 37.39 51.37 -6.54
CA ALA A 561 36.90 50.80 -7.80
C ALA A 561 35.38 50.98 -8.00
N ASN A 562 34.97 51.28 -9.24
CA ASN A 562 33.63 51.75 -9.67
C ASN A 562 32.47 50.89 -9.15
N GLY A 563 31.63 51.47 -8.28
CA GLY A 563 30.44 50.85 -7.70
C GLY A 563 29.62 51.81 -6.81
N ILE A 564 28.46 51.36 -6.30
CA ILE A 564 27.55 52.11 -5.42
C ILE A 564 27.85 51.81 -3.94
N ARG A 565 28.39 52.74 -3.15
CA ARG A 565 28.87 52.47 -1.78
C ARG A 565 27.86 52.73 -0.63
N LEU A 566 27.29 51.73 0.05
CA LEU A 566 26.22 51.87 1.07
C LEU A 566 26.65 51.59 2.55
N SER A 567 27.35 52.50 3.26
CA SER A 567 27.86 52.21 4.63
C SER A 567 26.94 52.64 5.78
N SER A 568 26.33 51.72 6.55
CA SER A 568 25.49 52.04 7.72
C SER A 568 26.22 51.88 9.07
N ASN A 569 26.14 52.90 9.95
CA ASN A 569 26.72 52.89 11.31
C ASN A 569 25.69 52.61 12.44
N SER A 570 24.42 52.35 12.10
CA SER A 570 23.31 52.34 13.06
C SER A 570 22.37 51.16 12.83
N LEU A 571 22.39 50.24 13.78
CA LEU A 571 21.69 48.96 13.83
C LEU A 571 20.16 49.09 13.73
N ASN A 572 19.57 48.40 12.73
CA ASN A 572 18.13 48.07 12.51
C ASN A 572 17.36 48.82 11.40
N ALA A 573 18.00 49.33 10.35
CA ALA A 573 17.32 50.00 9.24
C ALA A 573 17.43 49.20 7.91
N PRO A 574 16.31 48.94 7.19
CA PRO A 574 16.35 48.25 5.89
C PRO A 574 16.87 49.16 4.77
N ILE A 575 17.66 48.61 3.85
CA ILE A 575 17.99 49.27 2.58
C ILE A 575 17.13 48.66 1.49
N THR A 576 16.34 49.49 0.81
CA THR A 576 15.42 49.04 -0.25
C THR A 576 15.80 49.64 -1.59
N LEU A 577 16.13 48.78 -2.54
CA LEU A 577 16.37 49.13 -3.94
C LEU A 577 15.27 48.51 -4.79
N LYS A 578 14.46 49.35 -5.45
CA LYS A 578 13.27 48.89 -6.16
C LYS A 578 13.19 49.42 -7.59
N SER A 579 12.95 48.55 -8.55
CA SER A 579 12.81 48.94 -9.96
C SER A 579 14.01 49.78 -10.42
N LEU A 580 15.23 49.33 -10.12
CA LEU A 580 16.47 50.02 -10.48
C LEU A 580 17.13 49.36 -11.67
N LYS A 581 17.76 50.17 -12.52
CA LYS A 581 18.63 49.71 -13.60
C LYS A 581 20.07 50.14 -13.31
N LEU A 582 21.01 49.20 -13.32
CA LEU A 582 22.44 49.41 -13.06
C LEU A 582 23.23 49.08 -14.33
N VAL A 583 24.05 50.00 -14.83
CA VAL A 583 24.77 49.86 -16.10
C VAL A 583 26.25 50.24 -15.96
N GLY A 584 27.15 49.40 -16.49
CA GLY A 584 28.54 49.77 -16.76
C GLY A 584 29.47 49.79 -15.53
N PHE A 585 29.07 49.19 -14.41
CA PHE A 585 29.88 49.15 -13.20
C PHE A 585 30.95 48.05 -13.26
N SER A 586 32.22 48.40 -13.01
CA SER A 586 33.28 47.38 -12.89
C SER A 586 33.11 46.49 -11.65
N LYS A 587 32.44 46.99 -10.61
CA LYS A 587 32.07 46.29 -9.37
C LYS A 587 30.72 46.82 -8.85
N GLY A 588 29.56 46.33 -9.31
CA GLY A 588 28.20 46.94 -9.06
C GLY A 588 27.91 47.68 -7.73
N ILE A 589 27.08 47.21 -6.79
CA ILE A 589 26.86 47.86 -5.46
C ILE A 589 28.10 47.63 -4.54
N VAL A 590 28.40 48.25 -3.41
CA VAL A 590 29.53 47.97 -2.48
C VAL A 590 29.16 48.57 -1.11
N ALA A 591 29.65 48.13 0.04
CA ALA A 591 29.65 48.80 1.35
C ALA A 591 30.73 48.27 2.32
N SER A 592 31.78 49.06 2.57
CA SER A 592 32.87 48.68 3.49
C SER A 592 32.46 48.65 4.97
N PRO A 593 33.14 47.84 5.81
CA PRO A 593 33.15 48.02 7.27
C PRO A 593 33.83 49.34 7.65
N GLY A 594 33.32 50.01 8.68
CA GLY A 594 33.91 51.22 9.24
C GLY A 594 34.95 50.85 10.30
N VAL A 595 36.22 51.18 10.06
CA VAL A 595 37.17 51.35 11.17
C VAL A 595 37.06 52.78 11.64
N ASP A 596 36.85 52.94 12.93
CA ASP A 596 36.76 54.21 13.64
C ASP A 596 37.99 55.09 13.36
N PHE A 597 37.78 56.32 12.89
CA PHE A 597 38.83 57.34 12.84
C PHE A 597 38.31 58.63 13.47
N GLY A 598 38.27 58.63 14.80
CA GLY A 598 38.42 59.85 15.59
C GLY A 598 39.84 60.44 15.46
N PRO A 599 40.05 61.71 15.82
CA PRO A 599 41.13 62.53 15.28
C PRO A 599 42.49 62.19 15.91
N GLY A 600 43.34 61.50 15.14
CA GLY A 600 44.79 61.46 15.36
C GLY A 600 45.41 60.06 15.38
N GLY A 601 46.22 59.74 14.36
CA GLY A 601 47.18 58.64 14.43
C GLY A 601 47.30 57.81 13.15
N TYR A 602 48.38 58.04 12.40
CA TYR A 602 48.79 57.28 11.22
C TYR A 602 49.58 56.01 11.58
N VAL A 603 49.36 54.95 10.78
CA VAL A 603 50.23 53.79 10.44
C VAL A 603 50.34 52.62 11.44
N GLY A 604 49.88 51.44 10.97
CA GLY A 604 50.21 50.13 11.53
C GLY A 604 49.50 48.99 10.78
N ILE A 605 50.24 48.30 9.92
CA ILE A 605 49.81 47.28 8.94
C ILE A 605 49.10 46.09 9.61
N LEU A 606 47.94 45.69 9.07
CA LEU A 606 47.46 44.31 9.13
C LEU A 606 47.28 43.82 7.68
N THR A 607 47.91 42.71 7.36
CA THR A 607 47.87 42.03 6.06
C THR A 607 46.42 41.82 5.60
N MET A 608 45.91 42.72 4.76
CA MET A 608 44.66 42.52 4.03
C MET A 608 44.91 41.40 3.00
N LYS A 609 44.30 40.23 3.21
CA LYS A 609 44.13 39.29 2.11
C LYS A 609 43.10 39.90 1.16
N TYR A 610 43.58 40.40 0.03
CA TYR A 610 42.74 40.81 -1.09
C TYR A 610 41.87 39.64 -1.51
N HIS A 611 40.55 39.78 -1.38
CA HIS A 611 39.63 39.12 -2.29
C HIS A 611 39.35 40.13 -3.41
N GLN A 612 39.86 39.82 -4.60
CA GLN A 612 39.72 40.69 -5.76
C GLN A 612 38.25 40.78 -6.16
N ASN A 613 37.77 42.03 -6.15
CA ASN A 613 36.75 42.60 -7.04
C ASN A 613 35.32 42.12 -6.82
N ALA A 614 34.56 42.75 -5.92
CA ALA A 614 33.13 42.48 -5.78
C ALA A 614 32.34 43.66 -5.23
N ILE A 615 31.03 43.47 -5.20
CA ILE A 615 30.03 44.36 -4.63
C ILE A 615 29.98 44.24 -3.10
N GLU A 616 30.97 44.69 -2.35
CA GLU A 616 31.10 44.27 -0.95
C GLU A 616 30.14 44.93 0.04
N LEU A 617 28.86 44.56 0.25
CA LEU A 617 28.07 45.15 1.36
C LEU A 617 28.46 44.56 2.73
N ASN A 618 28.82 45.33 3.76
CA ASN A 618 29.19 44.86 5.10
C ASN A 618 28.51 45.70 6.19
N SER A 619 28.08 45.03 7.26
CA SER A 619 27.58 45.61 8.49
C SER A 619 28.57 45.29 9.61
N ASP A 620 28.97 46.29 10.41
CA ASP A 620 29.80 46.07 11.61
C ASP A 620 29.07 45.29 12.72
N SER A 621 27.78 45.00 12.49
CA SER A 621 26.90 44.34 13.43
C SER A 621 26.35 43.02 12.88
N ASN A 622 26.53 41.95 13.65
CA ASN A 622 26.11 40.59 13.28
C ASN A 622 24.59 40.34 13.41
N LYS A 623 23.74 41.37 13.57
CA LYS A 623 22.31 41.21 13.89
C LYS A 623 21.44 42.36 13.34
N GLY A 624 20.54 42.08 12.38
CA GLY A 624 19.35 42.91 12.14
C GLY A 624 19.29 43.75 10.86
N ASN A 625 20.35 43.80 10.04
CA ASN A 625 20.35 44.56 8.79
C ASN A 625 19.74 43.76 7.63
N ILE A 626 18.86 44.40 6.85
CA ILE A 626 18.10 43.78 5.76
C ILE A 626 18.41 44.53 4.46
N LEU A 627 18.83 43.79 3.43
CA LEU A 627 18.95 44.27 2.07
C LEU A 627 17.77 43.73 1.25
N VAL A 628 16.98 44.62 0.66
CA VAL A 628 15.87 44.26 -0.21
C VAL A 628 16.14 44.78 -1.62
N LEU A 629 16.27 43.85 -2.56
CA LEU A 629 16.39 44.10 -3.99
C LEU A 629 15.12 43.57 -4.68
N ASP A 630 14.34 44.44 -5.29
CA ASP A 630 13.12 44.06 -6.01
C ASP A 630 13.11 44.72 -7.40
N GLN A 631 12.94 43.92 -8.45
CA GLN A 631 12.99 44.41 -9.84
C GLN A 631 14.29 45.15 -10.18
N VAL A 632 15.42 44.64 -9.68
CA VAL A 632 16.74 45.18 -10.03
C VAL A 632 17.23 44.54 -11.33
N TYR A 633 17.64 45.38 -12.27
CA TYR A 633 18.23 44.96 -13.53
C TYR A 633 19.68 45.45 -13.57
N ALA A 634 20.66 44.55 -13.54
CA ALA A 634 22.07 44.89 -13.66
C ALA A 634 22.64 44.36 -14.97
N GLU A 635 23.25 45.23 -15.78
CA GLU A 635 23.90 44.87 -17.03
C GLU A 635 25.34 45.38 -17.09
N ASP A 636 26.17 44.72 -17.90
CA ASP A 636 27.57 45.09 -18.19
C ASP A 636 28.50 45.17 -16.96
N PHE A 637 28.27 44.32 -15.96
CA PHE A 637 29.16 44.22 -14.80
C PHE A 637 30.38 43.32 -15.08
N LEU A 638 31.54 43.69 -14.52
CA LEU A 638 32.79 42.92 -14.75
C LEU A 638 33.01 41.78 -13.75
N ASN A 639 32.47 41.85 -12.52
CA ASN A 639 32.78 40.83 -11.52
C ASN A 639 31.56 40.28 -10.77
N TYR A 640 30.78 41.12 -10.08
CA TYR A 640 29.55 40.67 -9.41
C TYR A 640 28.40 41.54 -9.91
N GLY A 641 27.21 40.97 -10.10
CA GLY A 641 25.96 41.72 -10.31
C GLY A 641 25.37 42.20 -8.98
N VAL A 642 25.45 41.34 -7.96
CA VAL A 642 25.20 41.65 -6.54
C VAL A 642 26.20 40.90 -5.66
N TYR A 643 26.64 41.51 -4.56
CA TYR A 643 27.33 40.88 -3.44
C TYR A 643 26.78 41.47 -2.12
N ALA A 644 26.55 40.61 -1.15
CA ALA A 644 26.07 41.01 0.16
C ALA A 644 26.83 40.25 1.24
N SER A 645 27.32 40.93 2.28
CA SER A 645 27.97 40.32 3.44
C SER A 645 27.37 40.85 4.75
N ASN A 646 27.09 39.98 5.72
CA ASN A 646 26.49 40.37 7.00
C ASN A 646 25.09 41.04 6.87
N PHE A 647 24.36 40.75 5.79
CA PHE A 647 22.98 41.18 5.57
C PHE A 647 22.05 39.98 5.43
N ARG A 648 20.87 40.09 6.04
CA ARG A 648 19.72 39.31 5.58
C ARG A 648 19.35 39.81 4.19
N THR A 649 19.56 38.99 3.18
CA THR A 649 19.41 39.42 1.78
C THR A 649 18.12 38.87 1.19
N ILE A 650 17.30 39.76 0.64
CA ILE A 650 16.08 39.43 -0.09
C ILE A 650 16.25 39.97 -1.51
N VAL A 651 16.32 39.08 -2.50
CA VAL A 651 16.36 39.45 -3.92
C VAL A 651 15.18 38.81 -4.62
N GLN A 652 14.39 39.62 -5.32
CA GLN A 652 13.24 39.14 -6.06
C GLN A 652 13.06 39.85 -7.41
N ASN A 653 12.48 39.14 -8.37
CA ASN A 653 12.09 39.67 -9.69
C ASN A 653 13.25 40.36 -10.44
N SER A 654 14.48 39.92 -10.22
CA SER A 654 15.68 40.65 -10.61
C SER A 654 16.43 39.95 -11.75
N THR A 655 17.09 40.75 -12.58
CA THR A 655 17.80 40.32 -13.78
C THR A 655 19.26 40.75 -13.70
N MET A 656 20.17 39.83 -14.02
CA MET A 656 21.61 40.07 -14.05
C MET A 656 22.16 39.62 -15.41
N GLN A 657 22.69 40.55 -16.20
CA GLN A 657 23.29 40.30 -17.50
C GLN A 657 24.78 40.65 -17.49
N GLY A 658 25.61 39.63 -17.64
CA GLY A 658 27.06 39.73 -17.68
C GLY A 658 27.61 40.02 -19.09
N LYS A 659 28.84 40.53 -19.16
CA LYS A 659 29.62 40.72 -20.40
C LYS A 659 30.48 39.49 -20.69
N SER A 660 30.39 38.91 -21.89
CA SER A 660 30.95 37.60 -22.27
C SER A 660 32.49 37.33 -22.13
N ILE A 661 33.29 38.09 -21.36
CA ILE A 661 34.77 38.14 -21.49
C ILE A 661 35.58 37.88 -20.19
N GLU A 662 35.04 37.92 -18.96
CA GLU A 662 35.83 37.67 -17.72
C GLU A 662 34.95 37.07 -16.59
N PRO A 663 35.48 36.43 -15.52
CA PRO A 663 34.64 35.66 -14.62
C PRO A 663 33.63 36.53 -13.88
N GLN A 664 32.36 36.30 -14.19
CA GLN A 664 31.21 37.04 -13.70
C GLN A 664 30.38 36.21 -12.74
N TYR A 665 30.21 36.72 -11.54
CA TYR A 665 29.31 36.23 -10.52
C TYR A 665 27.97 36.98 -10.62
N GLY A 666 26.86 36.27 -10.63
CA GLY A 666 25.53 36.88 -10.60
C GLY A 666 25.25 37.54 -9.25
N ILE A 667 24.97 36.72 -8.23
CA ILE A 667 24.75 37.15 -6.84
C ILE A 667 25.71 36.40 -5.92
N ALA A 668 26.38 37.12 -5.02
CA ALA A 668 27.12 36.54 -3.92
C ALA A 668 26.57 36.94 -2.55
N ILE A 669 26.48 35.99 -1.63
CA ILE A 669 26.04 36.24 -0.25
C ILE A 669 27.02 35.59 0.71
N LEU A 670 27.56 36.37 1.65
CA LEU A 670 28.59 35.97 2.60
C LEU A 670 28.20 36.29 4.05
N ASN A 671 28.62 35.46 5.00
CA ASN A 671 28.57 35.75 6.44
C ASN A 671 27.19 36.20 6.96
N ASP A 672 26.09 35.62 6.45
CA ASP A 672 24.73 35.88 6.95
C ASP A 672 24.37 34.91 8.07
N THR A 673 24.01 35.45 9.23
CA THR A 673 23.56 34.68 10.41
C THR A 673 22.06 34.37 10.39
N SER A 674 21.33 34.82 9.37
CA SER A 674 19.88 34.72 9.23
C SER A 674 19.47 34.02 7.91
N GLU A 675 18.16 33.89 7.67
CA GLU A 675 17.64 33.30 6.43
C GLU A 675 17.52 34.35 5.32
N SER A 676 18.35 34.18 4.28
CA SER A 676 18.28 34.93 3.02
C SER A 676 17.32 34.28 2.01
N LYS A 677 16.75 35.09 1.12
CA LYS A 677 15.66 34.70 0.22
C LYS A 677 15.88 35.21 -1.21
N LEU A 678 15.84 34.30 -2.18
CA LEU A 678 16.10 34.55 -3.59
C LEU A 678 14.95 34.01 -4.44
N TYR A 679 14.21 34.90 -5.12
CA TYR A 679 12.99 34.54 -5.87
C TYR A 679 12.98 35.11 -7.29
N ASN A 680 12.54 34.33 -8.27
CA ASN A 680 12.26 34.81 -9.63
C ASN A 680 13.46 35.59 -10.22
N LEU A 681 14.58 34.90 -10.37
CA LEU A 681 15.85 35.47 -10.82
C LEU A 681 16.19 35.02 -12.24
N TYR A 682 16.63 35.97 -13.05
CA TYR A 682 17.12 35.72 -14.40
C TYR A 682 18.60 36.10 -14.51
N PHE A 683 19.43 35.16 -14.96
CA PHE A 683 20.85 35.37 -15.21
C PHE A 683 21.19 35.11 -16.67
N GLU A 684 21.91 36.02 -17.31
CA GLU A 684 22.37 35.86 -18.68
C GLU A 684 23.86 36.19 -18.81
N GLY A 685 24.64 35.33 -19.45
CA GLY A 685 26.05 35.60 -19.74
C GLY A 685 26.96 35.66 -18.50
N VAL A 686 26.60 34.97 -17.39
CA VAL A 686 27.38 34.93 -16.14
C VAL A 686 28.10 33.58 -15.95
N ASP A 687 29.30 33.62 -15.37
CA ASP A 687 30.11 32.42 -15.06
C ASP A 687 29.67 31.71 -13.78
N THR A 688 29.21 32.42 -12.76
CA THR A 688 28.71 31.79 -11.54
C THR A 688 27.47 32.52 -11.05
N SER A 689 26.29 31.96 -11.28
CA SER A 689 25.03 32.66 -10.99
C SER A 689 24.87 32.96 -9.50
N LEU A 690 25.15 31.99 -8.62
CA LEU A 690 25.07 32.13 -7.17
C LEU A 690 26.36 31.68 -6.50
N LYS A 691 26.96 32.56 -5.69
CA LYS A 691 28.14 32.26 -4.86
C LYS A 691 27.85 32.51 -3.39
N LEU A 692 27.72 31.46 -2.61
CA LEU A 692 27.24 31.52 -1.24
C LEU A 692 28.32 31.08 -0.26
N SER A 693 28.57 31.82 0.81
CA SER A 693 29.56 31.41 1.81
C SER A 693 29.21 31.78 3.25
N ASN A 694 29.49 30.89 4.21
CA ASN A 694 29.29 31.10 5.64
C ASN A 694 27.85 31.58 5.98
N LEU A 695 26.82 30.86 5.50
CA LEU A 695 25.42 31.24 5.70
C LEU A 695 24.67 30.27 6.61
N GLU A 696 23.76 30.79 7.45
CA GLU A 696 22.83 29.97 8.25
C GLU A 696 21.82 29.25 7.35
N SER A 697 21.12 29.98 6.48
CA SER A 697 20.20 29.36 5.52
C SER A 697 19.89 30.29 4.36
N VAL A 698 19.59 29.69 3.21
CA VAL A 698 19.10 30.39 2.02
C VAL A 698 17.94 29.61 1.39
N GLU A 699 16.91 30.34 0.98
CA GLU A 699 15.82 29.82 0.17
C GLU A 699 15.95 30.37 -1.26
N ILE A 700 15.97 29.47 -2.24
CA ILE A 700 16.12 29.77 -3.66
C ILE A 700 14.91 29.20 -4.40
N ASN A 701 14.18 30.07 -5.09
CA ASN A 701 13.04 29.66 -5.90
C ASN A 701 12.96 30.38 -7.25
N SER A 702 12.63 29.65 -8.32
CA SER A 702 12.46 30.19 -9.67
C SER A 702 13.73 30.87 -10.21
N LEU A 703 14.76 30.05 -10.46
CA LEU A 703 16.05 30.46 -11.00
C LEU A 703 16.14 30.11 -12.49
N PHE A 704 16.38 31.10 -13.35
CA PHE A 704 16.58 30.95 -14.79
C PHE A 704 17.98 31.41 -15.20
N ILE A 705 18.68 30.61 -16.01
CA ILE A 705 20.08 30.87 -16.42
C ILE A 705 20.23 30.64 -17.93
N GLN A 706 20.81 31.61 -18.64
CA GLN A 706 21.05 31.58 -20.09
C GLN A 706 22.49 31.99 -20.46
N GLY A 707 23.09 31.34 -21.47
CA GLY A 707 24.34 31.78 -22.08
C GLY A 707 25.62 31.54 -21.24
N ALA A 708 25.68 30.45 -20.47
CA ALA A 708 26.82 30.13 -19.62
C ALA A 708 27.93 29.37 -20.39
N VAL A 709 29.20 29.75 -20.24
CA VAL A 709 30.31 29.02 -20.90
C VAL A 709 30.56 27.65 -20.24
N ALA A 710 31.23 26.74 -20.96
CA ALA A 710 31.72 25.51 -20.33
C ALA A 710 32.61 25.91 -19.14
N HIS A 711 32.34 25.39 -17.93
CA HIS A 711 32.92 25.71 -16.61
C HIS A 711 32.14 26.68 -15.70
N SER A 712 30.96 27.15 -16.10
CA SER A 712 30.12 27.98 -15.24
C SER A 712 29.40 27.18 -14.14
N TYR A 713 29.20 27.79 -12.96
CA TYR A 713 28.46 27.22 -11.83
C TYR A 713 27.09 27.90 -11.68
N ALA A 714 26.00 27.14 -11.66
CA ALA A 714 24.70 27.69 -11.24
C ALA A 714 24.72 28.04 -9.75
N LEU A 715 25.43 27.24 -8.95
CA LEU A 715 25.54 27.40 -7.51
C LEU A 715 26.93 26.95 -7.03
N ASP A 716 27.66 27.86 -6.40
CA ASP A 716 28.92 27.60 -5.70
C ASP A 716 28.73 27.93 -4.21
N ALA A 717 28.60 26.92 -3.37
CA ALA A 717 28.31 27.07 -1.94
C ALA A 717 29.45 26.53 -1.06
N ASN A 718 29.88 27.35 -0.10
CA ASN A 718 30.95 27.02 0.86
C ASN A 718 30.53 27.34 2.29
N ASP A 719 30.45 26.34 3.17
CA ASP A 719 30.04 26.50 4.57
C ASP A 719 28.62 27.09 4.71
N VAL A 720 27.67 26.60 3.91
CA VAL A 720 26.25 26.98 3.99
C VAL A 720 25.47 25.86 4.67
N LYS A 721 24.93 26.11 5.87
CA LYS A 721 24.27 25.06 6.66
C LYS A 721 23.04 24.50 5.94
N GLN A 722 22.22 25.34 5.32
CA GLN A 722 21.01 24.91 4.60
C GLN A 722 20.76 25.72 3.32
N ILE A 723 20.60 25.03 2.19
CA ILE A 723 20.18 25.59 0.90
C ILE A 723 18.88 24.90 0.52
N LYS A 724 17.76 25.63 0.48
CA LYS A 724 16.46 25.09 0.02
C LYS A 724 16.24 25.53 -1.41
N LEU A 725 16.17 24.58 -2.34
CA LEU A 725 15.97 24.84 -3.76
C LEU A 725 14.62 24.32 -4.23
N SER A 726 13.80 25.19 -4.84
CA SER A 726 12.52 24.82 -5.47
C SER A 726 12.33 25.54 -6.81
N GLY A 727 11.69 24.92 -7.80
CA GLY A 727 11.38 25.59 -9.07
C GLY A 727 12.61 26.02 -9.91
N TYR A 728 13.69 25.24 -9.94
CA TYR A 728 14.79 25.51 -10.87
C TYR A 728 14.31 25.32 -12.32
N THR A 729 14.34 26.35 -13.17
CA THR A 729 13.79 26.27 -14.54
C THR A 729 14.86 26.57 -15.57
N GLY A 730 15.38 25.51 -16.20
CA GLY A 730 15.88 25.53 -17.57
C GLY A 730 17.19 26.28 -17.85
N HIS A 731 18.00 25.66 -18.70
CA HIS A 731 19.21 26.22 -19.29
C HIS A 731 19.01 26.31 -20.81
N GLY A 732 19.19 27.48 -21.42
CA GLY A 732 19.10 27.66 -22.88
C GLY A 732 20.39 27.29 -23.62
N ASP A 733 20.37 26.18 -24.36
CA ASP A 733 21.20 25.71 -25.51
C ASP A 733 22.73 25.94 -25.61
N TRP A 734 23.40 26.60 -24.69
CA TRP A 734 24.85 26.84 -24.76
C TRP A 734 25.49 26.65 -23.38
N GLY A 735 25.96 25.44 -23.05
CA GLY A 735 26.64 25.12 -21.77
C GLY A 735 25.88 24.20 -20.81
N VAL A 736 26.54 23.75 -19.74
CA VAL A 736 25.99 22.88 -18.69
C VAL A 736 26.41 23.48 -17.35
N ALA A 737 25.48 24.12 -16.62
CA ALA A 737 25.80 24.81 -15.37
C ALA A 737 25.98 23.83 -14.19
N GLN A 738 27.15 23.87 -13.54
CA GLN A 738 27.53 22.92 -12.46
C GLN A 738 27.05 23.40 -11.08
N VAL A 739 27.01 22.48 -10.11
CA VAL A 739 26.80 22.81 -8.69
C VAL A 739 28.01 22.38 -7.88
N ASN A 740 28.56 23.28 -7.07
CA ASN A 740 29.68 23.00 -6.16
C ASN A 740 29.24 23.20 -4.70
N LEU A 741 29.49 22.19 -3.87
CA LEU A 741 29.15 22.17 -2.45
C LEU A 741 30.39 21.84 -1.61
N VAL A 742 30.78 22.75 -0.72
CA VAL A 742 31.84 22.54 0.27
C VAL A 742 31.25 22.79 1.65
N LYS A 743 31.32 21.81 2.55
CA LYS A 743 30.70 21.87 3.89
C LYS A 743 29.25 22.37 3.89
N SER A 744 28.46 22.03 2.86
CA SER A 744 27.14 22.61 2.63
C SER A 744 26.04 21.56 2.49
N THR A 745 24.81 21.88 2.88
CA THR A 745 23.64 20.99 2.70
C THR A 745 22.61 21.56 1.73
N LEU A 746 22.40 20.89 0.60
CA LEU A 746 21.39 21.21 -0.41
C LEU A 746 20.14 20.34 -0.25
N TYR A 747 18.97 20.95 -0.18
CA TYR A 747 17.64 20.34 -0.22
C TYR A 747 16.95 20.67 -1.54
N GLY A 748 16.38 19.66 -2.20
CA GLY A 748 15.61 19.82 -3.43
C GLY A 748 16.27 19.25 -4.70
N SER A 749 15.54 19.29 -5.80
CA SER A 749 15.89 18.66 -7.07
C SER A 749 16.35 19.68 -8.12
N LEU A 750 17.36 19.29 -8.90
CA LEU A 750 17.84 20.05 -10.07
C LEU A 750 17.12 19.53 -11.33
N VAL A 751 16.77 20.41 -12.27
CA VAL A 751 16.05 20.04 -13.51
C VAL A 751 17.02 19.69 -14.65
N ARG A 752 16.55 18.97 -15.69
CA ARG A 752 17.34 18.58 -16.89
C ARG A 752 18.16 19.76 -17.44
N GLY A 753 19.46 19.54 -17.65
CA GLY A 753 20.41 20.54 -18.17
C GLY A 753 21.48 20.97 -17.16
N THR A 754 21.31 20.68 -15.87
CA THR A 754 22.36 20.90 -14.86
C THR A 754 23.50 19.91 -14.98
N GLY A 755 24.73 20.40 -14.80
CA GLY A 755 25.94 19.59 -14.75
C GLY A 755 26.10 18.78 -13.49
N ALA A 756 27.26 18.12 -13.38
CA ALA A 756 27.59 17.32 -12.21
C ALA A 756 27.58 18.17 -10.92
N ILE A 757 27.02 17.60 -9.84
CA ILE A 757 27.17 18.13 -8.49
C ILE A 757 28.54 17.69 -7.97
N LYS A 758 29.44 18.65 -7.76
CA LYS A 758 30.71 18.46 -7.06
C LYS A 758 30.47 18.73 -5.58
N LYS A 759 30.83 17.78 -4.72
CA LYS A 759 30.67 17.94 -3.27
C LYS A 759 31.84 17.34 -2.48
N ASP A 760 32.23 17.98 -1.38
CA ASP A 760 33.19 17.42 -0.42
C ASP A 760 32.53 16.38 0.52
N LEU A 761 33.34 15.67 1.32
CA LEU A 761 32.85 14.64 2.25
C LEU A 761 31.91 15.20 3.34
N ASN A 762 31.98 16.50 3.62
CA ASN A 762 31.17 17.18 4.63
C ASN A 762 29.90 17.79 4.04
N SER A 763 29.70 17.69 2.72
CA SER A 763 28.53 18.21 2.03
C SER A 763 27.46 17.15 1.81
N ARG A 764 26.21 17.57 1.92
CA ARG A 764 25.04 16.72 1.66
C ARG A 764 24.17 17.30 0.57
N HIS A 765 23.63 16.41 -0.26
CA HIS A 765 22.53 16.73 -1.17
C HIS A 765 21.40 15.77 -0.83
N ILE A 766 20.26 16.33 -0.44
CA ILE A 766 19.07 15.64 0.02
C ILE A 766 17.97 15.98 -0.99
N GLN A 767 17.66 15.03 -1.87
CA GLN A 767 16.56 15.17 -2.82
C GLN A 767 15.25 14.83 -2.12
N ASP A 768 14.34 15.80 -2.07
CA ASP A 768 12.97 15.54 -1.66
C ASP A 768 12.23 14.86 -2.82
N SER A 769 11.82 13.61 -2.60
CA SER A 769 10.99 12.77 -3.46
C SER A 769 11.58 12.31 -4.81
N TYR A 770 11.64 10.99 -5.00
CA TYR A 770 11.95 10.37 -6.29
C TYR A 770 10.66 10.26 -7.12
N GLU A 771 10.56 11.01 -8.23
CA GLU A 771 9.65 10.65 -9.32
C GLU A 771 10.48 9.93 -10.38
N TYR A 772 10.49 8.59 -10.34
CA TYR A 772 11.07 7.80 -11.42
C TYR A 772 10.04 7.67 -12.54
N GLN A 773 10.23 8.40 -13.64
CA GLN A 773 9.61 8.05 -14.91
C GLN A 773 10.61 7.15 -15.65
N PHE A 774 10.37 5.84 -15.67
CA PHE A 774 11.22 4.90 -16.39
C PHE A 774 10.94 5.01 -17.89
N ASP A 775 11.76 5.77 -18.62
CA ASP A 775 11.72 5.80 -20.09
C ASP A 775 12.55 4.65 -20.72
N ASP A 776 13.29 3.87 -19.93
CA ASP A 776 14.16 2.79 -20.42
C ASP A 776 13.67 1.42 -19.92
N ILE A 777 12.57 0.95 -20.52
CA ILE A 777 12.09 -0.43 -20.37
C ILE A 777 12.97 -1.31 -21.25
N SER A 778 14.01 -1.92 -20.69
CA SER A 778 14.71 -3.00 -21.40
C SER A 778 13.79 -4.24 -21.45
N SER A 779 12.96 -4.34 -22.48
CA SER A 779 12.15 -5.53 -22.73
C SER A 779 13.09 -6.69 -23.08
N LYS A 780 13.34 -7.62 -22.16
CA LYS A 780 14.07 -8.85 -22.52
C LYS A 780 13.19 -9.91 -23.17
N GLN A 781 11.86 -9.84 -23.06
CA GLN A 781 10.88 -10.57 -23.88
C GLN A 781 9.54 -9.80 -23.94
N ALA A 782 8.75 -10.01 -24.99
CA ALA A 782 7.46 -9.35 -25.19
C ALA A 782 6.50 -9.65 -24.02
N GLY A 783 6.04 -8.61 -23.33
CA GLY A 783 5.01 -8.70 -22.28
C GLY A 783 5.49 -8.58 -20.84
N GLU A 784 6.79 -8.37 -20.58
CA GLU A 784 7.33 -8.28 -19.22
C GLU A 784 7.96 -6.89 -18.94
N VAL A 785 7.47 -6.21 -17.90
CA VAL A 785 8.13 -5.03 -17.31
C VAL A 785 8.85 -5.46 -16.05
N ILE A 786 10.17 -5.24 -16.02
CA ILE A 786 11.06 -5.60 -14.92
C ILE A 786 11.57 -4.31 -14.28
N LEU A 787 11.27 -4.13 -12.99
CA LEU A 787 11.77 -3.00 -12.19
C LEU A 787 12.79 -3.50 -11.19
N ASN A 788 14.04 -3.01 -11.27
CA ASN A 788 15.09 -3.34 -10.32
C ASN A 788 15.06 -2.36 -9.13
N LEU A 789 14.69 -2.86 -7.95
CA LEU A 789 14.60 -2.06 -6.72
C LEU A 789 15.90 -2.01 -5.90
N GLY A 790 16.98 -2.66 -6.33
CA GLY A 790 18.22 -2.85 -5.55
C GLY A 790 18.90 -1.55 -5.07
N ASN A 791 18.71 -0.45 -5.80
CA ASN A 791 19.29 0.86 -5.45
C ASN A 791 18.41 1.72 -4.53
N ILE A 792 17.12 1.40 -4.40
CA ILE A 792 16.12 2.21 -3.68
C ILE A 792 16.09 1.84 -2.18
N VAL A 793 16.61 0.67 -1.83
CA VAL A 793 16.26 -0.08 -0.62
C VAL A 793 17.48 -0.27 0.30
N LYS A 794 18.13 0.84 0.68
CA LYS A 794 19.27 0.80 1.64
C LYS A 794 18.94 1.34 3.05
N ASP A 795 17.89 2.13 3.18
CA ASP A 795 17.39 2.61 4.47
C ASP A 795 16.12 1.85 4.85
N LYS A 796 15.95 1.57 6.15
CA LYS A 796 14.82 0.84 6.78
C LYS A 796 13.46 1.57 6.64
N SER A 797 13.09 1.97 5.43
CA SER A 797 11.96 2.85 5.12
C SER A 797 10.78 2.07 4.55
N VAL A 798 9.57 2.58 4.75
CA VAL A 798 8.37 2.05 4.10
C VAL A 798 8.23 2.72 2.73
N LEU A 799 7.99 1.94 1.69
CA LEU A 799 7.78 2.45 0.33
C LEU A 799 6.32 2.23 -0.06
N SER A 800 5.64 3.27 -0.53
CA SER A 800 4.40 3.13 -1.32
C SER A 800 4.76 3.06 -2.79
N ILE A 801 4.26 2.06 -3.49
CA ILE A 801 4.43 1.85 -4.92
C ILE A 801 3.06 1.91 -5.55
N ASN A 802 2.86 2.88 -6.44
CA ASN A 802 1.62 3.06 -7.18
C ASN A 802 1.85 2.74 -8.66
N VAL A 803 1.11 1.77 -9.18
CA VAL A 803 1.24 1.25 -10.54
C VAL A 803 0.00 1.67 -11.32
N THR A 804 0.21 2.39 -12.41
CA THR A 804 -0.85 3.00 -13.22
C THR A 804 -0.69 2.60 -14.68
N SER A 805 -1.82 2.41 -15.38
CA SER A 805 -1.89 2.28 -16.84
C SER A 805 -2.74 3.41 -17.42
N ASN A 806 -2.79 3.50 -18.74
CA ASN A 806 -3.70 4.42 -19.44
C ASN A 806 -5.19 4.23 -19.08
N ASN A 807 -5.57 3.05 -18.57
CA ASN A 807 -6.96 2.75 -18.15
C ASN A 807 -7.21 3.01 -16.65
N GLY A 808 -6.26 3.63 -15.95
CA GLY A 808 -6.35 3.95 -14.52
C GLY A 808 -5.37 3.17 -13.65
N GLN A 809 -5.56 3.30 -12.34
CA GLN A 809 -4.69 2.69 -11.33
C GLN A 809 -4.84 1.17 -11.32
N ILE A 810 -3.72 0.46 -11.50
CA ILE A 810 -3.66 -1.01 -11.57
C ILE A 810 -3.43 -1.60 -10.18
N ALA A 811 -2.51 -1.02 -9.41
CA ALA A 811 -2.22 -1.47 -8.07
C ALA A 811 -1.58 -0.38 -7.20
N GLU A 812 -1.79 -0.47 -5.89
CA GLU A 812 -1.05 0.25 -4.87
C GLU A 812 -0.49 -0.75 -3.86
N LEU A 813 0.81 -0.69 -3.60
CA LEU A 813 1.54 -1.63 -2.77
C LEU A 813 2.31 -0.87 -1.70
N LEU A 814 2.36 -1.40 -0.48
CA LEU A 814 3.30 -0.99 0.56
C LEU A 814 4.40 -2.03 0.70
N LEU A 815 5.66 -1.65 0.50
CA LEU A 815 6.82 -2.46 0.84
C LEU A 815 7.41 -2.00 2.17
N TYR A 816 7.70 -2.93 3.06
CA TYR A 816 8.29 -2.65 4.36
C TYR A 816 9.30 -3.73 4.76
N TYR A 817 10.32 -3.29 5.49
CA TYR A 817 11.41 -4.15 5.96
C TYR A 817 11.01 -4.88 7.25
N THR A 818 11.15 -6.21 7.30
CA THR A 818 10.72 -7.02 8.46
C THR A 818 11.87 -7.43 9.39
N GLY A 819 13.07 -6.89 9.22
CA GLY A 819 14.18 -7.05 10.17
C GLY A 819 15.00 -8.34 10.02
N SER A 820 14.54 -9.31 9.22
CA SER A 820 15.42 -10.31 8.60
C SER A 820 15.84 -9.79 7.22
N THR A 821 16.73 -10.47 6.49
CA THR A 821 17.18 -10.11 5.12
C THR A 821 16.06 -10.08 4.05
N HIS A 822 14.80 -9.92 4.46
CA HIS A 822 13.59 -10.03 3.67
C HIS A 822 12.75 -8.75 3.75
N TRP A 823 12.27 -8.31 2.60
CA TRP A 823 11.22 -7.30 2.48
C TRP A 823 9.87 -7.99 2.32
N SER A 824 8.83 -7.45 2.96
CA SER A 824 7.44 -7.92 2.79
C SER A 824 6.63 -6.82 2.12
N TYR A 825 5.56 -7.22 1.42
CA TYR A 825 4.64 -6.27 0.79
C TYR A 825 3.20 -6.52 1.20
N LYS A 826 2.39 -5.46 1.15
CA LYS A 826 0.93 -5.51 1.30
C LYS A 826 0.30 -4.73 0.16
N ALA A 827 -0.61 -5.35 -0.58
CA ALA A 827 -1.44 -4.63 -1.54
C ALA A 827 -2.50 -3.80 -0.78
N LEU A 828 -2.54 -2.50 -1.07
CA LEU A 828 -3.57 -1.57 -0.61
C LEU A 828 -4.76 -1.54 -1.56
N GLN A 829 -4.50 -1.69 -2.87
CA GLN A 829 -5.53 -1.75 -3.92
C GLN A 829 -4.96 -2.54 -5.13
N GLY A 830 -5.75 -3.38 -5.79
CA GLY A 830 -5.25 -4.22 -6.91
C GLY A 830 -4.15 -5.23 -6.50
N GLY A 831 -3.43 -5.82 -7.46
CA GLY A 831 -2.22 -6.61 -7.18
C GLY A 831 -2.18 -8.07 -7.64
N ASN A 832 -3.28 -8.65 -8.15
CA ASN A 832 -3.28 -10.04 -8.65
C ASN A 832 -2.44 -10.22 -9.92
N ASP A 833 -2.26 -9.14 -10.69
CA ASP A 833 -1.53 -9.09 -11.95
C ASP A 833 -0.05 -8.71 -11.78
N ILE A 834 0.46 -8.63 -10.54
CA ILE A 834 1.85 -8.28 -10.23
C ILE A 834 2.49 -9.38 -9.40
N GLU A 835 3.66 -9.84 -9.82
CA GLU A 835 4.51 -10.81 -9.13
C GLU A 835 5.81 -10.12 -8.68
N ILE A 836 6.28 -10.40 -7.46
CA ILE A 836 7.55 -9.88 -6.96
C ILE A 836 8.49 -11.07 -6.72
N THR A 837 9.60 -11.12 -7.46
CA THR A 837 10.62 -12.16 -7.36
C THR A 837 11.96 -11.59 -6.96
N ARG A 838 12.77 -12.36 -6.22
CA ARG A 838 14.11 -11.95 -5.81
C ARG A 838 15.15 -12.56 -6.74
N GLU A 839 16.02 -11.72 -7.33
CA GLU A 839 17.20 -12.15 -8.08
C GLU A 839 18.46 -11.59 -7.39
N GLY A 840 19.14 -12.43 -6.60
CA GLY A 840 20.35 -12.02 -5.88
C GLY A 840 20.10 -10.96 -4.79
N ALA A 841 20.68 -9.78 -4.93
CA ALA A 841 20.50 -8.64 -4.01
C ALA A 841 19.31 -7.75 -4.39
N ASP A 842 18.70 -8.00 -5.55
CA ASP A 842 17.68 -7.14 -6.14
C ASP A 842 16.28 -7.76 -6.01
N TYR A 843 15.26 -6.89 -5.95
CA TYR A 843 13.86 -7.27 -6.06
C TYR A 843 13.33 -6.86 -7.44
N LEU A 844 12.64 -7.79 -8.08
CA LEU A 844 12.04 -7.66 -9.39
C LEU A 844 10.52 -7.57 -9.25
N LEU A 845 9.89 -6.51 -9.75
CA LEU A 845 8.46 -6.51 -10.03
C LEU A 845 8.21 -7.01 -11.45
N LYS A 846 7.24 -7.92 -11.62
CA LYS A 846 6.85 -8.51 -12.90
C LYS A 846 5.34 -8.43 -13.07
N ALA A 847 4.86 -7.85 -14.18
CA ALA A 847 3.44 -7.88 -14.53
C ALA A 847 3.07 -9.21 -15.21
N LYS A 848 1.89 -9.79 -14.89
CA LYS A 848 1.44 -11.11 -15.38
C LYS A 848 0.70 -11.06 -16.73
N SER A 849 0.47 -9.89 -17.32
CA SER A 849 -0.22 -9.76 -18.61
C SER A 849 0.41 -8.65 -19.47
N ASN A 850 0.15 -8.69 -20.79
CA ASN A 850 0.61 -7.73 -21.79
C ASN A 850 0.05 -6.31 -21.55
N LEU A 851 0.58 -5.64 -20.54
CA LEU A 851 0.26 -4.26 -20.18
C LEU A 851 1.23 -3.33 -20.91
N ASN A 852 0.75 -2.66 -21.95
CA ASN A 852 1.48 -1.58 -22.62
C ASN A 852 1.35 -0.29 -21.78
N ASN A 853 2.42 0.51 -21.72
CA ASN A 853 2.48 1.82 -21.05
C ASN A 853 2.11 1.78 -19.55
N ILE A 854 2.93 1.07 -18.76
CA ILE A 854 2.84 1.10 -17.30
C ILE A 854 3.71 2.25 -16.77
N SER A 855 3.13 3.07 -15.88
CA SER A 855 3.86 4.06 -15.08
C SER A 855 3.87 3.62 -13.61
N VAL A 856 5.05 3.61 -13.00
CA VAL A 856 5.24 3.23 -11.60
C VAL A 856 5.78 4.40 -10.81
N ARG A 857 5.02 4.85 -9.81
CA ARG A 857 5.46 5.86 -8.84
C ARG A 857 5.89 5.18 -7.55
N VAL A 858 7.07 5.51 -7.04
CA VAL A 858 7.55 5.02 -5.75
C VAL A 858 7.73 6.19 -4.80
N LYS A 859 7.02 6.17 -3.68
CA LYS A 859 7.09 7.19 -2.63
C LYS A 859 7.67 6.57 -1.36
N LYS A 860 8.76 7.13 -0.86
CA LYS A 860 9.23 6.83 0.51
C LYS A 860 8.29 7.48 1.51
N ILE A 861 7.74 6.67 2.41
CA ILE A 861 6.90 7.10 3.51
C ILE A 861 7.74 6.94 4.77
N ASN A 862 7.90 8.03 5.52
CA ASN A 862 8.68 8.05 6.76
C ASN A 862 8.03 7.19 7.85
#